data_AF-A0A2S5KPJ3-F1
#
_entry.id   AF-A0A2S5KPJ3-F1
#
_cell.length_a   1.000
_cell.length_b   1.000
_cell.length_c   1.000
_cell.angle_alpha   90.00
_cell.angle_beta   90.00
_cell.angle_gamma   90.00
#
_symmetry.space_group_name_H-M   'P 1'
#
loop_
_entity.id
_entity.type
_entity.pdbx_description
1 polymer ?
#
loop_
_entity_poly.entity_id
_entity_poly.type
_entity_poly.pdbx_seq_one_letter_code
_entity_poly.pdbx_strand_id
1 'polypeptide(L)'
;MKLPPVHMPVVEWPARTIEDWRMLIEKGARMAAATGKGDAFEAMLARLREMASTGRFEGLPALLKRRLTARALTWLWLNDEVIGRRLFSARLLTVLVEAQPPRLTRITLQQLAQFYFRRFDKLDEHEGLREQLEQVLLQQLQLLPEPRVSGPQADPLVTLKRDGHWLLPLDGPVQLVGQVRDSGHELGATFAALGLQGFDDGRYGDICRAHFYLETLRGLSPGEYDPVLDELQKPSVAKAPYEGERRIGHIALEILIDRAGQEPGDAWLNFILNLAGDPRISRNSQNYREWWQFLGEERVQKVRGWLSKEDLRLFLQAVEQYGIETQNDDLQRMFPARKQFLEGLFKLKLIRNTRLLLGGRAQHSVNRILGKEVKTTFARMDGKMNDKAVIYLDCGDFHLVEGSHSFKIWVYLASPGEALRSYERSSFSHADLTTAIPQAYKRLYPSLPYDAFTHHPPLSWQNRVFSFLAENGIALDIEQLLNRSDYQPYLRKFGMPVVNAKRTVVPPLRQADSPVEPARKHGGRAGAITVSAPQGPQGTTDSRATPAQDPVVPRAVTSAPVGRGTQQHDPVVPRSVSSSEVSAPAAAPPMLVNEGLLAGLKPSALTILRYFVDNPGDKVRYAANVFGVDAREINQMLYGPLKDLCARDEQFGWTVNEAARLALEALDEQEGA
;
A
#
# COMPACT_ATOMS: atom_id res chain seq x y z
N MET A 1 -19.49 29.99 41.56
CA MET A 1 -19.97 28.62 41.85
C MET A 1 -19.52 27.71 40.72
N LYS A 2 -19.11 26.46 40.98
CA LYS A 2 -19.03 25.43 39.93
C LYS A 2 -20.39 24.75 39.83
N LEU A 3 -20.94 24.63 38.63
CA LEU A 3 -22.14 23.81 38.41
C LEU A 3 -21.77 22.32 38.55
N PRO A 4 -22.67 21.46 39.06
CA PRO A 4 -22.43 20.02 39.09
C PRO A 4 -22.35 19.46 37.66
N PRO A 5 -21.62 18.35 37.43
CA PRO A 5 -21.53 17.73 36.11
C PRO A 5 -22.90 17.24 35.65
N VAL A 6 -23.33 17.68 34.46
CA VAL A 6 -24.56 17.21 33.84
C VAL A 6 -24.33 15.83 33.24
N HIS A 7 -24.76 14.78 33.95
CA HIS A 7 -24.93 13.47 33.34
C HIS A 7 -26.10 13.54 32.34
N MET A 8 -25.77 13.78 31.07
CA MET A 8 -26.63 13.40 29.95
C MET A 8 -26.71 11.87 29.93
N PRO A 9 -27.87 11.24 30.21
CA PRO A 9 -27.99 9.81 30.04
C PRO A 9 -27.85 9.48 28.56
N VAL A 10 -26.99 8.50 28.23
CA VAL A 10 -26.96 7.90 26.89
C VAL A 10 -28.22 7.06 26.76
N VAL A 11 -29.31 7.71 26.34
CA VAL A 11 -30.55 7.02 26.00
C VAL A 11 -30.31 6.26 24.70
N GLU A 12 -29.91 4.99 24.82
CA GLU A 12 -29.93 4.08 23.69
C GLU A 12 -31.36 3.97 23.17
N TRP A 13 -31.56 4.43 21.94
CA TRP A 13 -32.88 4.43 21.32
C TRP A 13 -33.30 2.98 21.09
N PRO A 14 -34.53 2.57 21.47
CA PRO A 14 -35.00 1.21 21.21
C PRO A 14 -34.81 0.83 19.74
N ALA A 15 -34.35 -0.39 19.46
CA ALA A 15 -33.99 -0.81 18.10
C ALA A 15 -35.12 -0.58 17.08
N ARG A 16 -36.38 -0.71 17.52
CA ARG A 16 -37.57 -0.36 16.73
C ARG A 16 -37.57 1.11 16.28
N THR A 17 -37.29 2.04 17.18
CA THR A 17 -37.25 3.48 16.88
C THR A 17 -36.08 3.84 15.97
N ILE A 18 -34.94 3.14 16.07
CA ILE A 18 -33.82 3.27 15.12
C ILE A 18 -34.26 2.83 13.71
N GLU A 19 -35.00 1.73 13.60
CA GLU A 19 -35.51 1.24 12.32
C GLU A 19 -36.67 2.11 11.77
N ASP A 20 -37.53 2.65 12.63
CA ASP A 20 -38.53 3.66 12.26
C ASP A 20 -37.86 4.95 11.73
N TRP A 21 -36.77 5.41 12.36
CA TRP A 21 -35.94 6.51 11.86
C TRP A 21 -35.27 6.18 10.51
N ARG A 22 -34.74 4.97 10.33
CA ARG A 22 -34.21 4.51 9.03
C ARG A 22 -35.28 4.53 7.96
N MET A 23 -36.47 3.99 8.22
CA MET A 23 -37.60 4.03 7.29
C MET A 23 -38.05 5.47 6.98
N LEU A 24 -37.96 6.40 7.93
CA LEU A 24 -38.24 7.82 7.70
C LEU A 24 -37.17 8.51 6.86
N ILE A 25 -35.88 8.25 7.12
CA ILE A 25 -34.75 8.73 6.31
C ILE A 25 -34.86 8.20 4.89
N GLU A 26 -35.16 6.91 4.72
CA GLU A 26 -35.27 6.29 3.41
C GLU A 26 -36.52 6.79 2.65
N LYS A 27 -37.68 6.96 3.32
CA LYS A 27 -38.84 7.64 2.74
C LYS A 27 -38.52 9.09 2.35
N GLY A 28 -37.79 9.82 3.19
CA GLY A 28 -37.32 11.18 2.89
C GLY A 28 -36.44 11.22 1.64
N ALA A 29 -35.49 10.29 1.52
CA ALA A 29 -34.62 10.15 0.35
C ALA A 29 -35.41 9.77 -0.92
N ARG A 30 -36.35 8.81 -0.83
CA ARG A 30 -37.26 8.45 -1.94
C ARG A 30 -38.13 9.64 -2.36
N MET A 31 -38.68 10.40 -1.41
CA MET A 31 -39.49 11.59 -1.69
C MET A 31 -38.65 12.71 -2.31
N ALA A 32 -37.43 12.96 -1.83
CA ALA A 32 -36.50 13.91 -2.44
C ALA A 32 -36.16 13.49 -3.88
N ALA A 33 -35.83 12.22 -4.12
CA ALA A 33 -35.53 11.66 -5.43
C ALA A 33 -36.72 11.65 -6.41
N ALA A 34 -37.95 11.73 -5.91
CA ALA A 34 -39.19 11.87 -6.68
C ALA A 34 -39.63 13.34 -6.85
N THR A 35 -39.05 14.30 -6.11
CA THR A 35 -39.56 15.68 -6.05
C THR A 35 -39.46 16.41 -7.40
N GLY A 36 -40.61 16.54 -8.06
CA GLY A 36 -40.74 17.14 -9.39
C GLY A 36 -40.46 16.19 -10.56
N LYS A 37 -40.42 14.87 -10.35
CA LYS A 37 -40.57 13.85 -11.40
C LYS A 37 -42.05 13.47 -11.54
N GLY A 38 -42.88 14.42 -11.95
CA GLY A 38 -44.29 14.16 -12.28
C GLY A 38 -44.46 13.98 -13.79
N ASP A 39 -45.59 13.42 -14.22
CA ASP A 39 -45.86 13.07 -15.63
C ASP A 39 -45.65 14.23 -16.60
N ALA A 40 -46.00 15.46 -16.18
CA ALA A 40 -45.78 16.67 -16.98
C ALA A 40 -44.29 17.01 -17.21
N PHE A 41 -43.38 16.59 -16.32
CA PHE A 41 -41.93 16.72 -16.49
C PHE A 41 -41.41 15.66 -17.48
N GLU A 42 -41.80 14.39 -17.31
CA GLU A 42 -41.39 13.31 -18.22
C GLU A 42 -41.95 13.51 -19.65
N ALA A 43 -43.20 13.98 -19.78
CA ALA A 43 -43.76 14.37 -21.08
C ALA A 43 -43.01 15.55 -21.72
N MET A 44 -42.49 16.49 -20.92
CA MET A 44 -41.64 17.57 -21.42
C MET A 44 -40.25 17.08 -21.83
N LEU A 45 -39.66 16.14 -21.09
CA LEU A 45 -38.40 15.48 -21.48
C LEU A 45 -38.57 14.70 -22.78
N ALA A 46 -39.66 13.92 -22.94
CA ALA A 46 -39.97 13.21 -24.17
C ALA A 46 -40.10 14.16 -25.37
N ARG A 47 -40.84 15.27 -25.22
CA ARG A 47 -40.98 16.28 -26.28
C ARG A 47 -39.67 16.99 -26.63
N LEU A 48 -38.81 17.27 -25.65
CA LEU A 48 -37.50 17.86 -25.91
C LEU A 48 -36.55 16.86 -26.60
N ARG A 49 -36.64 15.56 -26.27
CA ARG A 49 -35.92 14.48 -26.99
C ARG A 49 -36.40 14.35 -28.45
N GLU A 50 -37.70 14.48 -28.70
CA GLU A 50 -38.30 14.51 -30.05
C GLU A 50 -37.81 15.72 -30.87
N MET A 51 -37.74 16.91 -30.27
CA MET A 51 -37.14 18.08 -30.92
C MET A 51 -35.65 17.86 -31.25
N ALA A 52 -34.91 17.21 -30.34
CA ALA A 52 -33.50 16.89 -30.51
C ALA A 52 -33.22 15.84 -31.60
N SER A 53 -34.12 14.87 -31.80
CA SER A 53 -33.99 13.83 -32.84
C SER A 53 -34.47 14.30 -34.21
N THR A 54 -35.48 15.17 -34.27
CA THR A 54 -36.05 15.70 -35.52
C THR A 54 -35.39 16.99 -36.01
N GLY A 55 -34.62 17.68 -35.17
CA GLY A 55 -34.04 19.00 -35.46
C GLY A 55 -35.05 20.15 -35.50
N ARG A 56 -36.32 19.90 -35.16
CA ARG A 56 -37.42 20.88 -35.28
C ARG A 56 -37.61 21.66 -33.98
N PHE A 57 -36.92 22.78 -33.86
CA PHE A 57 -36.98 23.66 -32.68
C PHE A 57 -38.04 24.78 -32.77
N GLU A 58 -38.97 24.69 -33.74
CA GLU A 58 -40.07 25.65 -33.86
C GLU A 58 -40.95 25.67 -32.61
N GLY A 59 -41.31 26.88 -32.17
CA GLY A 59 -42.06 27.08 -30.93
C GLY A 59 -41.28 26.84 -29.62
N LEU A 60 -40.02 26.36 -29.65
CA LEU A 60 -39.21 26.18 -28.44
C LEU A 60 -39.05 27.49 -27.62
N PRO A 61 -38.84 28.68 -28.21
CA PRO A 61 -38.81 29.93 -27.44
C PRO A 61 -40.14 30.25 -26.72
N ALA A 62 -41.28 29.83 -27.28
CA ALA A 62 -42.58 29.99 -26.63
C ALA A 62 -42.81 28.98 -25.50
N LEU A 63 -42.31 27.74 -25.65
CA LEU A 63 -42.32 26.73 -24.59
C LEU A 63 -41.37 27.11 -23.45
N LEU A 64 -40.20 27.68 -23.75
CA LEU A 64 -39.21 28.12 -22.75
C LEU A 64 -39.70 29.24 -21.83
N LYS A 65 -40.83 29.90 -22.13
CA LYS A 65 -41.52 30.78 -21.17
C LYS A 65 -42.05 30.02 -19.95
N ARG A 66 -42.26 28.70 -20.06
CA ARG A 66 -42.69 27.84 -18.95
C ARG A 66 -41.48 27.40 -18.12
N ARG A 67 -41.51 27.69 -16.82
CA ARG A 67 -40.49 27.28 -15.83
C ARG A 67 -40.15 25.78 -15.88
N LEU A 68 -41.15 24.95 -16.18
CA LEU A 68 -40.99 23.50 -16.34
C LEU A 68 -40.12 23.11 -17.55
N THR A 69 -40.30 23.78 -18.70
CA THR A 69 -39.51 23.54 -19.92
C THR A 69 -38.06 23.97 -19.72
N ALA A 70 -37.83 25.11 -19.07
CA ALA A 70 -36.49 25.57 -18.71
C ALA A 70 -35.74 24.50 -17.86
N ARG A 71 -36.37 24.01 -16.77
CA ARG A 71 -35.85 22.89 -15.94
C ARG A 71 -35.62 21.60 -16.75
N ALA A 72 -36.52 21.25 -17.66
CA ALA A 72 -36.40 20.01 -18.43
C ALA A 72 -35.23 20.08 -19.43
N LEU A 73 -35.01 21.23 -20.07
CA LEU A 73 -33.87 21.45 -20.97
C LEU A 73 -32.53 21.42 -20.22
N THR A 74 -32.41 22.13 -19.09
CA THR A 74 -31.19 22.12 -18.28
C THR A 74 -30.92 20.77 -17.62
N TRP A 75 -31.96 20.00 -17.30
CA TRP A 75 -31.81 18.62 -16.85
C TRP A 75 -31.24 17.71 -17.96
N LEU A 76 -31.73 17.83 -19.22
CA LEU A 76 -31.20 17.06 -20.35
C LEU A 76 -29.72 17.38 -20.60
N TRP A 77 -29.32 18.65 -20.59
CA TRP A 77 -27.90 19.03 -20.75
C TRP A 77 -26.99 18.39 -19.70
N LEU A 78 -27.46 18.34 -18.44
CA LEU A 78 -26.71 17.76 -17.32
C LEU A 78 -26.67 16.22 -17.31
N ASN A 79 -27.76 15.55 -17.71
CA ASN A 79 -27.96 14.10 -17.47
C ASN A 79 -27.90 13.23 -18.75
N ASP A 80 -28.01 13.82 -19.93
CA ASP A 80 -27.99 13.11 -21.21
C ASP A 80 -26.81 13.65 -22.04
N GLU A 81 -25.67 12.93 -22.03
CA GLU A 81 -24.41 13.49 -22.57
C GLU A 81 -24.51 13.77 -24.08
N VAL A 82 -25.25 12.95 -24.81
CA VAL A 82 -25.44 13.06 -26.27
C VAL A 82 -26.35 14.25 -26.60
N ILE A 83 -27.46 14.43 -25.88
CA ILE A 83 -28.34 15.59 -26.07
C ILE A 83 -27.68 16.88 -25.56
N GLY A 84 -26.89 16.81 -24.48
CA GLY A 84 -26.05 17.91 -24.00
C GLY A 84 -25.11 18.41 -25.09
N ARG A 85 -24.26 17.53 -25.66
CA ARG A 85 -23.33 17.88 -26.76
C ARG A 85 -24.03 18.35 -28.04
N ARG A 86 -25.30 17.98 -28.28
CA ARG A 86 -26.04 18.35 -29.51
C ARG A 86 -26.90 19.60 -29.40
N LEU A 87 -27.44 19.91 -28.21
CA LEU A 87 -28.34 21.05 -28.01
C LEU A 87 -27.68 22.24 -27.33
N PHE A 88 -26.72 22.01 -26.43
CA PHE A 88 -26.13 23.10 -25.68
C PHE A 88 -25.30 23.99 -26.62
N SER A 89 -25.66 25.26 -26.68
CA SER A 89 -25.13 26.22 -27.64
C SER A 89 -25.36 27.65 -27.18
N ALA A 90 -24.48 28.55 -27.61
CA ALA A 90 -24.51 29.97 -27.28
C ALA A 90 -25.90 30.60 -27.47
N ARG A 91 -26.50 30.33 -28.64
CA ARG A 91 -27.84 30.80 -29.02
C ARG A 91 -28.94 30.25 -28.12
N LEU A 92 -28.94 28.96 -27.80
CA LEU A 92 -30.02 28.36 -27.00
C LEU A 92 -29.90 28.72 -25.51
N LEU A 93 -28.67 28.98 -25.02
CA LEU A 93 -28.43 29.56 -23.70
C LEU A 93 -29.05 30.97 -23.59
N THR A 94 -28.80 31.86 -24.56
CA THR A 94 -29.41 33.20 -24.58
C THR A 94 -30.94 33.12 -24.58
N VAL A 95 -31.53 32.34 -25.49
CA VAL A 95 -33.00 32.18 -25.57
C VAL A 95 -33.61 31.59 -24.29
N LEU A 96 -32.90 30.70 -23.59
CA LEU A 96 -33.32 30.17 -22.29
C LEU A 96 -33.39 31.27 -21.22
N VAL A 97 -32.41 32.18 -21.18
CA VAL A 97 -32.36 33.28 -20.20
C VAL A 97 -33.41 34.34 -20.51
N GLU A 98 -33.48 34.81 -21.76
CA GLU A 98 -34.46 35.81 -22.22
C GLU A 98 -35.92 35.37 -21.99
N ALA A 99 -36.21 34.07 -22.17
CA ALA A 99 -37.54 33.52 -21.96
C ALA A 99 -37.93 33.34 -20.48
N GLN A 100 -37.07 33.69 -19.52
CA GLN A 100 -37.25 33.39 -18.09
C GLN A 100 -37.28 34.60 -17.13
N PRO A 101 -37.90 35.76 -17.47
CA PRO A 101 -37.88 36.94 -16.61
C PRO A 101 -38.57 36.72 -15.25
N PRO A 102 -38.14 37.40 -14.18
CA PRO A 102 -36.98 38.31 -14.11
C PRO A 102 -35.63 37.58 -13.95
N ARG A 103 -35.64 36.26 -13.70
CA ARG A 103 -34.47 35.40 -13.50
C ARG A 103 -34.84 33.93 -13.65
N LEU A 104 -33.85 33.06 -13.89
CA LEU A 104 -33.99 31.59 -13.87
C LEU A 104 -34.55 31.08 -12.53
N THR A 105 -35.17 29.90 -12.53
CA THR A 105 -35.56 29.26 -11.26
C THR A 105 -34.31 28.73 -10.55
N ARG A 106 -34.35 28.65 -9.21
CA ARG A 106 -33.24 28.13 -8.40
C ARG A 106 -32.78 26.73 -8.85
N ILE A 107 -33.72 25.85 -9.22
CA ILE A 107 -33.41 24.51 -9.74
C ILE A 107 -32.74 24.58 -11.12
N THR A 108 -33.25 25.42 -12.02
CA THR A 108 -32.67 25.63 -13.36
C THR A 108 -31.23 26.17 -13.26
N LEU A 109 -31.00 27.15 -12.37
CA LEU A 109 -29.69 27.74 -12.13
C LEU A 109 -28.72 26.74 -11.49
N GLN A 110 -29.16 25.95 -10.52
CA GLN A 110 -28.35 24.88 -9.93
C GLN A 110 -27.95 23.83 -10.98
N GLN A 111 -28.85 23.46 -11.88
CA GLN A 111 -28.55 22.52 -12.98
C GLN A 111 -27.56 23.08 -13.99
N LEU A 112 -27.63 24.39 -14.32
CA LEU A 112 -26.62 25.05 -15.16
C LEU A 112 -25.25 25.10 -14.47
N ALA A 113 -25.22 25.43 -13.17
CA ALA A 113 -23.97 25.45 -12.41
C ALA A 113 -23.35 24.04 -12.31
N GLN A 114 -24.15 23.00 -12.03
CA GLN A 114 -23.68 21.62 -12.05
C GLN A 114 -23.18 21.21 -13.44
N PHE A 115 -23.86 21.62 -14.53
CA PHE A 115 -23.41 21.36 -15.89
C PHE A 115 -22.09 22.08 -16.22
N TYR A 116 -21.91 23.32 -15.74
CA TYR A 116 -20.66 24.07 -15.86
C TYR A 116 -19.50 23.33 -15.18
N PHE A 117 -19.63 22.97 -13.89
CA PHE A 117 -18.59 22.21 -13.18
C PHE A 117 -18.35 20.81 -13.79
N ARG A 118 -19.38 20.17 -14.34
CA ARG A 118 -19.29 18.86 -15.01
C ARG A 118 -18.52 18.88 -16.32
N ARG A 119 -18.57 19.98 -17.08
CA ARG A 119 -17.91 20.12 -18.40
C ARG A 119 -16.66 20.99 -18.37
N PHE A 120 -16.74 22.16 -17.73
CA PHE A 120 -15.70 23.16 -17.55
C PHE A 120 -14.93 23.50 -18.85
N ASP A 121 -13.63 23.20 -18.92
CA ASP A 121 -12.76 23.43 -20.09
C ASP A 121 -13.28 22.72 -21.35
N LYS A 122 -14.00 21.60 -21.22
CA LYS A 122 -14.66 20.91 -22.35
C LYS A 122 -15.87 21.66 -22.92
N LEU A 123 -16.24 22.83 -22.37
CA LEU A 123 -17.17 23.75 -23.03
C LEU A 123 -16.46 24.58 -24.10
N ASP A 124 -15.14 24.77 -24.00
CA ASP A 124 -14.31 25.43 -25.03
C ASP A 124 -14.04 24.53 -26.25
N GLU A 125 -14.62 23.30 -26.29
CA GLU A 125 -14.89 22.55 -27.54
C GLU A 125 -15.73 23.41 -28.53
N HIS A 126 -16.42 24.45 -28.04
CA HIS A 126 -17.11 25.48 -28.82
C HIS A 126 -16.67 26.88 -28.37
N GLU A 127 -16.14 27.67 -29.31
CA GLU A 127 -15.54 29.00 -29.06
C GLU A 127 -16.46 29.93 -28.25
N GLY A 128 -15.94 30.47 -27.13
CA GLY A 128 -16.64 31.39 -26.23
C GLY A 128 -17.77 30.79 -25.38
N LEU A 129 -18.12 29.51 -25.56
CA LEU A 129 -19.31 28.92 -24.92
C LEU A 129 -19.17 28.74 -23.40
N ARG A 130 -17.96 28.47 -22.90
CA ARG A 130 -17.66 28.44 -21.47
C ARG A 130 -17.87 29.82 -20.85
N GLU A 131 -17.24 30.84 -21.43
CA GLU A 131 -17.29 32.24 -20.95
C GLU A 131 -18.70 32.81 -20.97
N GLN A 132 -19.51 32.49 -22.00
CA GLN A 132 -20.90 32.90 -22.02
C GLN A 132 -21.71 32.23 -20.90
N LEU A 133 -21.48 30.94 -20.60
CA LEU A 133 -22.15 30.27 -19.48
C LEU A 133 -21.68 30.81 -18.13
N GLU A 134 -20.39 31.09 -17.97
CA GLU A 134 -19.79 31.76 -16.80
C GLU A 134 -20.48 33.11 -16.53
N GLN A 135 -20.55 33.99 -17.53
CA GLN A 135 -21.21 35.30 -17.43
C GLN A 135 -22.71 35.17 -17.12
N VAL A 136 -23.41 34.24 -17.76
CA VAL A 136 -24.83 33.97 -17.49
C VAL A 136 -25.03 33.48 -16.05
N LEU A 137 -24.16 32.60 -15.54
CA LEU A 137 -24.21 32.15 -14.16
C LEU A 137 -24.02 33.32 -13.20
N LEU A 138 -22.96 34.12 -13.36
CA LEU A 138 -22.68 35.29 -12.51
C LEU A 138 -23.86 36.28 -12.47
N GLN A 139 -24.43 36.63 -13.62
CA GLN A 139 -25.60 37.52 -13.71
C GLN A 139 -26.82 36.92 -13.00
N GLN A 140 -27.13 35.63 -13.22
CA GLN A 140 -28.30 34.99 -12.61
C GLN A 140 -28.12 34.72 -11.10
N LEU A 141 -26.88 34.55 -10.63
CA LEU A 141 -26.53 34.47 -9.21
C LEU A 141 -26.73 35.81 -8.49
N GLN A 142 -26.31 36.93 -9.09
CA GLN A 142 -26.57 38.27 -8.53
C GLN A 142 -28.07 38.54 -8.38
N LEU A 143 -28.89 38.06 -9.32
CA LEU A 143 -30.36 38.17 -9.27
C LEU A 143 -31.04 37.26 -8.22
N LEU A 144 -30.32 36.36 -7.53
CA LEU A 144 -30.90 35.54 -6.46
C LEU A 144 -31.29 36.39 -5.24
N PRO A 145 -32.43 36.10 -4.59
CA PRO A 145 -32.81 36.76 -3.34
C PRO A 145 -31.95 36.24 -2.19
N GLU A 146 -31.81 37.01 -1.13
CA GLU A 146 -31.12 36.52 0.07
C GLU A 146 -31.85 35.31 0.69
N PRO A 147 -31.10 34.30 1.18
CA PRO A 147 -31.67 33.12 1.79
C PRO A 147 -32.42 33.48 3.07
N ARG A 148 -33.70 33.13 3.15
CA ARG A 148 -34.57 33.47 4.29
C ARG A 148 -34.25 32.67 5.57
N VAL A 149 -33.56 31.54 5.42
CA VAL A 149 -33.10 30.67 6.50
C VAL A 149 -31.79 30.04 6.02
N SER A 150 -30.73 30.15 6.82
CA SER A 150 -29.49 29.38 6.60
C SER A 150 -29.70 27.95 7.08
N GLY A 151 -29.51 26.97 6.19
CA GLY A 151 -29.48 25.56 6.57
C GLY A 151 -28.17 25.19 7.29
N PRO A 152 -28.09 24.00 7.91
CA PRO A 152 -26.86 23.50 8.53
C PRO A 152 -25.81 23.03 7.50
N GLN A 153 -26.17 22.96 6.20
CA GLN A 153 -25.23 22.73 5.10
C GLN A 153 -25.05 24.02 4.29
N ALA A 154 -23.83 24.25 3.80
CA ALA A 154 -23.53 25.34 2.89
C ALA A 154 -24.31 25.18 1.56
N ASP A 155 -24.78 26.30 1.03
CA ASP A 155 -25.61 26.35 -0.18
C ASP A 155 -24.74 26.71 -1.40
N PRO A 156 -24.59 25.83 -2.41
CA PRO A 156 -23.72 26.08 -3.56
C PRO A 156 -24.09 27.36 -4.32
N LEU A 157 -25.37 27.74 -4.37
CA LEU A 157 -25.78 28.97 -5.05
C LEU A 157 -25.54 30.23 -4.22
N VAL A 158 -25.44 30.13 -2.90
CA VAL A 158 -25.03 31.26 -2.04
C VAL A 158 -23.51 31.41 -2.09
N THR A 159 -22.77 30.31 -2.03
CA THR A 159 -21.30 30.32 -2.22
C THR A 159 -20.94 30.87 -3.60
N LEU A 160 -21.54 30.37 -4.69
CA LEU A 160 -21.26 30.90 -6.03
C LEU A 160 -21.72 32.36 -6.21
N LYS A 161 -22.72 32.86 -5.46
CA LYS A 161 -23.07 34.29 -5.45
C LYS A 161 -21.98 35.16 -4.79
N ARG A 162 -21.26 34.62 -3.80
CA ARG A 162 -20.14 35.29 -3.10
C ARG A 162 -18.82 35.16 -3.88
N ASP A 163 -18.44 33.93 -4.17
CA ASP A 163 -17.10 33.51 -4.59
C ASP A 163 -17.01 33.13 -6.08
N GLY A 164 -18.15 33.06 -6.79
CA GLY A 164 -18.20 32.64 -8.19
C GLY A 164 -17.33 33.47 -9.13
N HIS A 165 -17.01 34.72 -8.75
CA HIS A 165 -16.15 35.63 -9.51
C HIS A 165 -14.69 35.17 -9.61
N TRP A 166 -14.24 34.26 -8.73
CA TRP A 166 -12.92 33.62 -8.81
C TRP A 166 -13.02 32.09 -8.92
N LEU A 167 -14.12 31.48 -8.47
CA LEU A 167 -14.36 30.04 -8.62
C LEU A 167 -14.72 29.62 -10.05
N LEU A 168 -15.48 30.43 -10.82
CA LEU A 168 -15.97 30.05 -12.15
C LEU A 168 -14.97 30.26 -13.31
N PRO A 169 -14.06 31.26 -13.31
CA PRO A 169 -13.06 31.45 -14.37
C PRO A 169 -12.19 30.21 -14.67
N LEU A 170 -11.51 30.22 -15.82
CA LEU A 170 -10.70 29.09 -16.31
C LEU A 170 -9.56 28.70 -15.36
N ASP A 171 -9.00 29.66 -14.63
CA ASP A 171 -7.97 29.48 -13.60
C ASP A 171 -8.52 29.22 -12.19
N GLY A 172 -9.85 29.30 -12.00
CA GLY A 172 -10.53 29.05 -10.72
C GLY A 172 -10.17 27.73 -10.03
N PRO A 173 -10.02 26.59 -10.74
CA PRO A 173 -9.51 25.35 -10.14
C PRO A 173 -8.10 25.51 -9.54
N VAL A 174 -7.22 26.27 -10.19
CA VAL A 174 -5.85 26.50 -9.73
C VAL A 174 -5.84 27.45 -8.54
N GLN A 175 -6.65 28.52 -8.57
CA GLN A 175 -6.83 29.42 -7.44
C GLN A 175 -7.39 28.69 -6.20
N LEU A 176 -8.40 27.83 -6.39
CA LEU A 176 -8.98 27.01 -5.33
C LEU A 176 -7.93 26.07 -4.72
N VAL A 177 -7.17 25.36 -5.56
CA VAL A 177 -6.08 24.48 -5.12
C VAL A 177 -4.99 25.24 -4.36
N GLY A 178 -4.64 26.45 -4.79
CA GLY A 178 -3.74 27.36 -4.05
C GLY A 178 -4.25 27.63 -2.64
N GLN A 179 -5.47 28.18 -2.51
CA GLN A 179 -6.08 28.48 -1.20
C GLN A 179 -6.21 27.26 -0.28
N VAL A 180 -6.51 26.07 -0.82
CA VAL A 180 -6.56 24.82 -0.05
C VAL A 180 -5.19 24.46 0.51
N ARG A 181 -4.12 24.57 -0.30
CA ARG A 181 -2.73 24.31 0.11
C ARG A 181 -2.23 25.34 1.12
N ASP A 182 -2.41 26.63 0.84
CA ASP A 182 -1.95 27.74 1.69
C ASP A 182 -2.61 27.75 3.07
N SER A 183 -3.83 27.21 3.17
CA SER A 183 -4.56 27.05 4.43
C SER A 183 -4.41 25.67 5.09
N GLY A 184 -3.68 24.73 4.47
CA GLY A 184 -3.41 23.39 5.01
C GLY A 184 -4.64 22.46 5.12
N HIS A 185 -5.68 22.68 4.32
CA HIS A 185 -6.91 21.87 4.36
C HIS A 185 -6.91 20.70 3.36
N GLU A 186 -7.77 19.72 3.60
CA GLU A 186 -8.07 18.65 2.65
C GLU A 186 -8.98 19.18 1.53
N LEU A 187 -8.68 18.85 0.26
CA LEU A 187 -9.45 19.36 -0.89
C LEU A 187 -10.95 18.99 -0.79
N GLY A 188 -11.25 17.76 -0.37
CA GLY A 188 -12.63 17.30 -0.16
C GLY A 188 -13.36 18.04 0.97
N ALA A 189 -12.64 18.43 2.02
CA ALA A 189 -13.20 19.22 3.11
C ALA A 189 -13.55 20.65 2.66
N THR A 190 -12.71 21.27 1.83
CA THR A 190 -13.00 22.60 1.27
C THR A 190 -14.18 22.56 0.30
N PHE A 191 -14.30 21.55 -0.58
CA PHE A 191 -15.51 21.38 -1.41
C PHE A 191 -16.79 21.26 -0.56
N ALA A 192 -16.74 20.54 0.57
CA ALA A 192 -17.87 20.42 1.49
C ALA A 192 -18.17 21.75 2.24
N ALA A 193 -17.15 22.47 2.71
CA ALA A 193 -17.29 23.76 3.38
C ALA A 193 -17.85 24.86 2.46
N LEU A 194 -17.50 24.80 1.17
CA LEU A 194 -18.06 25.65 0.11
C LEU A 194 -19.48 25.23 -0.33
N GLY A 195 -20.00 24.08 0.13
CA GLY A 195 -21.30 23.54 -0.30
C GLY A 195 -21.31 23.03 -1.74
N LEU A 196 -20.12 22.87 -2.35
CA LEU A 196 -19.91 22.41 -3.73
C LEU A 196 -19.80 20.88 -3.84
N GLN A 197 -20.18 20.14 -2.80
CA GLN A 197 -20.27 18.69 -2.82
C GLN A 197 -21.33 18.23 -3.85
N GLY A 198 -20.95 17.39 -4.79
CA GLY A 198 -21.77 17.07 -5.98
C GLY A 198 -21.64 18.09 -7.12
N PHE A 199 -20.59 18.90 -7.11
CA PHE A 199 -20.01 19.63 -8.25
C PHE A 199 -18.56 19.16 -8.51
N ASP A 200 -17.96 18.49 -7.54
CA ASP A 200 -16.63 17.89 -7.59
C ASP A 200 -16.58 16.55 -8.37
N ASP A 201 -17.71 15.92 -8.69
CA ASP A 201 -17.76 14.76 -9.59
C ASP A 201 -17.48 15.11 -11.07
N GLY A 202 -17.37 16.41 -11.36
CA GLY A 202 -17.16 16.97 -12.68
C GLY A 202 -15.71 17.20 -13.08
N ARG A 203 -15.52 17.62 -14.34
CA ARG A 203 -14.21 17.99 -14.92
C ARG A 203 -13.51 19.12 -14.16
N TYR A 204 -14.25 20.07 -13.57
CA TYR A 204 -13.68 21.05 -12.64
C TYR A 204 -12.98 20.36 -11.46
N GLY A 205 -13.67 19.39 -10.85
CA GLY A 205 -13.12 18.58 -9.76
C GLY A 205 -11.93 17.73 -10.20
N ASP A 206 -11.95 17.14 -11.41
CA ASP A 206 -10.79 16.42 -11.96
C ASP A 206 -9.54 17.30 -12.02
N ILE A 207 -9.69 18.54 -12.48
CA ILE A 207 -8.60 19.52 -12.58
C ILE A 207 -8.11 19.93 -11.18
N CYS A 208 -9.00 20.19 -10.23
CA CYS A 208 -8.60 20.44 -8.84
C CYS A 208 -7.83 19.26 -8.24
N ARG A 209 -8.30 18.02 -8.47
CA ARG A 209 -7.61 16.80 -8.02
C ARG A 209 -6.25 16.62 -8.71
N ALA A 210 -6.12 17.01 -9.98
CA ALA A 210 -4.85 16.98 -10.71
C ALA A 210 -3.83 17.94 -10.09
N HIS A 211 -4.18 19.21 -9.92
CA HIS A 211 -3.26 20.21 -9.37
C HIS A 211 -2.97 20.03 -7.87
N PHE A 212 -3.91 19.51 -7.08
CA PHE A 212 -3.68 19.28 -5.66
C PHE A 212 -2.87 18.01 -5.39
N TYR A 213 -3.27 16.87 -5.97
CA TYR A 213 -2.59 15.59 -5.70
C TYR A 213 -1.40 15.36 -6.65
N LEU A 214 -1.64 15.40 -7.96
CA LEU A 214 -0.70 14.87 -8.95
C LEU A 214 0.49 15.80 -9.17
N GLU A 215 0.30 17.12 -9.17
CA GLU A 215 1.41 18.07 -9.21
C GLU A 215 2.26 18.06 -7.94
N THR A 216 1.64 17.87 -6.77
CA THR A 216 2.39 17.66 -5.51
C THR A 216 3.28 16.43 -5.62
N LEU A 217 2.75 15.28 -6.07
CA LEU A 217 3.55 14.06 -6.33
C LEU A 217 4.62 14.22 -7.43
N ARG A 218 4.46 15.16 -8.37
CA ARG A 218 5.46 15.50 -9.38
C ARG A 218 6.59 16.35 -8.80
N GLY A 219 6.31 17.15 -7.77
CA GLY A 219 7.28 17.99 -7.06
C GLY A 219 8.19 17.25 -6.06
N LEU A 220 7.66 16.24 -5.34
CA LEU A 220 8.40 15.53 -4.27
C LEU A 220 9.73 14.91 -4.73
N SER A 221 10.70 14.79 -3.84
CA SER A 221 11.93 14.02 -4.07
C SER A 221 11.64 12.50 -4.04
N PRO A 222 12.38 11.65 -4.79
CA PRO A 222 12.20 10.19 -4.71
C PRO A 222 12.32 9.66 -3.27
N GLY A 223 11.28 8.98 -2.80
CA GLY A 223 11.19 8.45 -1.44
C GLY A 223 10.77 9.44 -0.34
N GLU A 224 10.52 10.70 -0.67
CA GLU A 224 10.05 11.73 0.28
C GLU A 224 8.60 11.48 0.72
N TYR A 225 8.33 11.63 2.01
CA TYR A 225 6.98 11.59 2.57
C TYR A 225 6.34 12.98 2.53
N ASP A 226 5.07 13.03 2.13
CA ASP A 226 4.22 14.23 2.17
C ASP A 226 2.80 13.83 2.61
N PRO A 227 2.06 14.66 3.37
CA PRO A 227 0.67 14.40 3.79
C PRO A 227 -0.29 14.02 2.65
N VAL A 228 -0.02 14.44 1.42
CA VAL A 228 -0.78 14.05 0.22
C VAL A 228 -0.84 12.53 0.04
N LEU A 229 0.17 11.78 0.50
CA LEU A 229 0.19 10.31 0.47
C LEU A 229 -0.85 9.69 1.41
N ASP A 230 -1.12 10.31 2.56
CA ASP A 230 -2.15 9.86 3.52
C ASP A 230 -3.56 10.22 3.01
N GLU A 231 -3.74 11.37 2.35
CA GLU A 231 -5.02 11.70 1.70
C GLU A 231 -5.30 10.80 0.48
N LEU A 232 -4.28 10.52 -0.35
CA LEU A 232 -4.39 9.63 -1.50
C LEU A 232 -4.65 8.16 -1.16
N GLN A 233 -4.45 7.73 0.10
CA GLN A 233 -4.83 6.38 0.54
C GLN A 233 -6.33 6.26 0.85
N LYS A 234 -7.06 7.37 1.00
CA LYS A 234 -8.51 7.35 1.27
C LYS A 234 -9.26 6.81 0.05
N PRO A 235 -10.15 5.80 0.20
CA PRO A 235 -10.87 5.22 -0.94
C PRO A 235 -11.68 6.23 -1.77
N SER A 236 -12.22 7.28 -1.14
CA SER A 236 -12.93 8.39 -1.79
C SER A 236 -12.04 9.22 -2.72
N VAL A 237 -10.75 9.33 -2.41
CA VAL A 237 -9.75 10.08 -3.19
C VAL A 237 -9.09 9.16 -4.21
N ALA A 238 -8.55 8.03 -3.76
CA ALA A 238 -7.86 7.06 -4.61
C ALA A 238 -8.73 6.54 -5.77
N LYS A 239 -10.01 6.31 -5.50
CA LYS A 239 -10.98 5.79 -6.47
C LYS A 239 -11.78 6.89 -7.18
N ALA A 240 -11.50 8.17 -6.91
CA ALA A 240 -12.09 9.27 -7.65
C ALA A 240 -11.77 9.14 -9.16
N PRO A 241 -12.73 9.42 -10.06
CA PRO A 241 -12.49 9.41 -11.50
C PRO A 241 -11.31 10.30 -11.90
N TYR A 242 -10.63 9.89 -12.96
CA TYR A 242 -9.64 10.72 -13.64
C TYR A 242 -9.55 10.24 -15.10
N GLU A 243 -9.98 11.09 -16.04
CA GLU A 243 -9.76 10.95 -17.49
C GLU A 243 -10.06 9.55 -18.08
N GLY A 244 -11.35 9.28 -18.32
CA GLY A 244 -11.83 8.02 -18.90
C GLY A 244 -12.13 6.98 -17.83
N GLU A 245 -11.70 5.74 -18.04
CA GLU A 245 -11.85 4.64 -17.06
C GLU A 245 -10.79 4.68 -15.93
N ARG A 246 -9.82 5.60 -16.03
CA ARG A 246 -8.75 5.77 -15.05
C ARG A 246 -9.25 6.51 -13.79
N ARG A 247 -8.40 6.56 -12.77
CA ARG A 247 -8.68 7.07 -11.43
C ARG A 247 -7.44 7.75 -10.87
N ILE A 248 -7.60 8.68 -9.93
CA ILE A 248 -6.47 9.40 -9.32
C ILE A 248 -5.38 8.45 -8.79
N GLY A 249 -5.78 7.37 -8.09
CA GLY A 249 -4.84 6.38 -7.56
C GLY A 249 -3.99 5.69 -8.63
N HIS A 250 -4.50 5.50 -9.86
CA HIS A 250 -3.70 4.97 -10.96
C HIS A 250 -2.58 5.93 -11.36
N ILE A 251 -2.89 7.22 -11.51
CA ILE A 251 -1.90 8.20 -11.95
C ILE A 251 -0.88 8.48 -10.84
N ALA A 252 -1.31 8.46 -9.57
CA ALA A 252 -0.40 8.49 -8.43
C ALA A 252 0.59 7.32 -8.44
N LEU A 253 0.12 6.09 -8.71
CA LEU A 253 0.98 4.92 -8.86
C LEU A 253 1.93 5.05 -10.06
N GLU A 254 1.47 5.52 -11.22
CA GLU A 254 2.36 5.78 -12.38
C GLU A 254 3.46 6.80 -12.05
N ILE A 255 3.10 7.96 -11.49
CA ILE A 255 4.06 9.02 -11.13
C ILE A 255 5.12 8.50 -10.16
N LEU A 256 4.71 7.83 -9.08
CA LEU A 256 5.64 7.33 -8.05
C LEU A 256 6.49 6.18 -8.60
N ILE A 257 5.91 5.22 -9.33
CA ILE A 257 6.65 4.09 -9.87
C ILE A 257 7.68 4.54 -10.90
N ASP A 258 7.34 5.50 -11.76
CA ASP A 258 8.23 5.98 -12.81
C ASP A 258 9.40 6.79 -12.21
N ARG A 259 9.09 7.76 -11.32
CA ARG A 259 10.08 8.66 -10.70
C ARG A 259 11.02 7.99 -9.69
N ALA A 260 10.64 6.84 -9.12
CA ALA A 260 11.42 6.08 -8.13
C ALA A 260 12.78 5.52 -8.61
N GLY A 261 13.16 5.66 -9.88
CA GLY A 261 14.47 5.18 -10.37
C GLY A 261 14.72 3.69 -10.11
N GLN A 262 15.74 3.37 -9.32
CA GLN A 262 16.10 2.00 -8.92
C GLN A 262 15.56 1.59 -7.53
N GLU A 263 15.27 2.55 -6.63
CA GLU A 263 14.77 2.30 -5.29
C GLU A 263 13.72 3.37 -4.91
N PRO A 264 12.49 3.00 -4.53
CA PRO A 264 11.43 3.96 -4.24
C PRO A 264 11.57 4.64 -2.88
N GLY A 265 12.39 4.11 -1.97
CA GLY A 265 12.36 4.48 -0.55
C GLY A 265 11.12 3.97 0.18
N ASP A 266 11.20 3.92 1.52
CA ASP A 266 10.17 3.27 2.34
C ASP A 266 8.80 3.96 2.24
N ALA A 267 8.75 5.29 2.18
CA ALA A 267 7.48 6.03 2.13
C ALA A 267 6.67 5.69 0.86
N TRP A 268 7.31 5.70 -0.30
CA TRP A 268 6.65 5.44 -1.58
C TRP A 268 6.34 3.94 -1.74
N LEU A 269 7.22 3.04 -1.31
CA LEU A 269 6.94 1.60 -1.34
C LEU A 269 5.74 1.24 -0.45
N ASN A 270 5.69 1.79 0.77
CA ASN A 270 4.56 1.58 1.68
C ASN A 270 3.26 2.17 1.13
N PHE A 271 3.29 3.35 0.51
CA PHE A 271 2.12 3.91 -0.19
C PHE A 271 1.63 3.00 -1.33
N ILE A 272 2.54 2.56 -2.21
CA ILE A 272 2.23 1.68 -3.34
C ILE A 272 1.60 0.36 -2.87
N LEU A 273 2.16 -0.26 -1.82
CA LEU A 273 1.65 -1.50 -1.25
C LEU A 273 0.34 -1.32 -0.48
N ASN A 274 0.17 -0.23 0.28
CA ASN A 274 -1.09 0.08 0.98
C ASN A 274 -2.24 0.30 -0.03
N LEU A 275 -1.98 0.99 -1.15
CA LEU A 275 -2.99 1.32 -2.16
C LEU A 275 -3.32 0.13 -3.08
N ALA A 276 -2.31 -0.51 -3.67
CA ALA A 276 -2.48 -1.49 -4.73
C ALA A 276 -2.30 -2.96 -4.29
N GLY A 277 -1.70 -3.21 -3.11
CA GLY A 277 -1.29 -4.53 -2.66
C GLY A 277 -0.06 -5.08 -3.41
N ASP A 278 0.39 -6.28 -3.06
CA ASP A 278 1.57 -6.92 -3.64
C ASP A 278 1.34 -7.34 -5.12
N PRO A 279 2.11 -6.84 -6.12
CA PRO A 279 1.94 -7.17 -7.54
C PRO A 279 2.32 -8.62 -7.90
N ARG A 280 2.80 -9.42 -6.96
CA ARG A 280 3.16 -10.84 -7.16
C ARG A 280 1.96 -11.79 -7.01
N ILE A 281 0.80 -11.28 -6.58
CA ILE A 281 -0.46 -12.03 -6.51
C ILE A 281 -1.01 -12.42 -7.90
N SER A 282 -1.94 -13.37 -7.92
CA SER A 282 -2.62 -13.84 -9.13
C SER A 282 -3.31 -12.69 -9.88
N ARG A 283 -3.16 -12.66 -11.22
CA ARG A 283 -3.80 -11.65 -12.11
C ARG A 283 -5.34 -11.66 -11.99
N ASN A 284 -5.92 -12.78 -11.57
CA ASN A 284 -7.36 -12.95 -11.38
C ASN A 284 -7.88 -12.37 -10.05
N SER A 285 -6.99 -11.96 -9.13
CA SER A 285 -7.38 -11.31 -7.88
C SER A 285 -8.09 -9.98 -8.12
N GLN A 286 -8.84 -9.50 -7.12
CA GLN A 286 -9.56 -8.22 -7.23
C GLN A 286 -8.59 -7.04 -7.27
N ASN A 287 -7.60 -6.97 -6.37
CA ASN A 287 -6.65 -5.86 -6.32
C ASN A 287 -5.78 -5.77 -7.59
N TYR A 288 -5.39 -6.90 -8.20
CA TYR A 288 -4.62 -6.87 -9.44
C TYR A 288 -5.45 -6.29 -10.60
N ARG A 289 -6.73 -6.67 -10.71
CA ARG A 289 -7.65 -6.12 -11.73
C ARG A 289 -8.07 -4.69 -11.44
N GLU A 290 -8.17 -4.29 -10.16
CA GLU A 290 -8.58 -2.94 -9.77
C GLU A 290 -7.45 -1.90 -9.93
N TRP A 291 -6.18 -2.28 -9.75
CA TRP A 291 -5.06 -1.34 -9.78
C TRP A 291 -3.96 -1.73 -10.78
N TRP A 292 -3.34 -2.90 -10.60
CA TRP A 292 -2.13 -3.30 -11.34
C TRP A 292 -2.35 -3.48 -12.85
N GLN A 293 -3.55 -3.87 -13.27
CA GLN A 293 -3.91 -4.06 -14.68
C GLN A 293 -3.77 -2.78 -15.52
N PHE A 294 -4.00 -1.60 -14.95
CA PHE A 294 -4.00 -0.32 -15.68
C PHE A 294 -2.60 0.31 -15.84
N LEU A 295 -1.59 -0.18 -15.11
CA LEU A 295 -0.25 0.40 -15.04
C LEU A 295 0.74 -0.12 -16.11
N GLY A 296 0.42 -1.25 -16.75
CA GLY A 296 1.27 -1.94 -17.72
C GLY A 296 2.30 -2.89 -17.07
N GLU A 297 2.74 -3.90 -17.84
CA GLU A 297 3.63 -4.94 -17.31
C GLU A 297 5.00 -4.39 -16.89
N GLU A 298 5.54 -3.37 -17.56
CA GLU A 298 6.84 -2.77 -17.21
C GLU A 298 6.87 -2.24 -15.77
N ARG A 299 5.87 -1.44 -15.38
CA ARG A 299 5.74 -0.90 -14.02
C ARG A 299 5.52 -2.01 -12.99
N VAL A 300 4.69 -3.00 -13.33
CA VAL A 300 4.49 -4.20 -12.51
C VAL A 300 5.81 -4.94 -12.26
N GLN A 301 6.64 -5.13 -13.30
CA GLN A 301 7.94 -5.80 -13.18
C GLN A 301 8.96 -4.94 -12.41
N LYS A 302 8.94 -3.61 -12.56
CA LYS A 302 9.76 -2.67 -11.77
C LYS A 302 9.50 -2.84 -10.26
N VAL A 303 8.24 -2.87 -9.85
CA VAL A 303 7.86 -3.08 -8.43
C VAL A 303 8.18 -4.51 -7.97
N ARG A 304 7.96 -5.54 -8.80
CA ARG A 304 8.41 -6.92 -8.49
C ARG A 304 9.92 -7.00 -8.28
N GLY A 305 10.72 -6.22 -9.01
CA GLY A 305 12.16 -6.10 -8.83
C GLY A 305 12.55 -5.51 -7.47
N TRP A 306 11.87 -4.45 -7.02
CA TRP A 306 12.08 -3.87 -5.68
C TRP A 306 11.74 -4.87 -4.57
N LEU A 307 10.58 -5.54 -4.66
CA LEU A 307 10.18 -6.57 -3.71
C LEU A 307 11.12 -7.79 -3.74
N SER A 308 11.69 -8.10 -4.89
CA SER A 308 12.71 -9.14 -5.04
C SER A 308 14.04 -8.78 -4.36
N LYS A 309 14.44 -7.51 -4.43
CA LYS A 309 15.60 -6.99 -3.68
C LYS A 309 15.35 -7.05 -2.17
N GLU A 310 14.16 -6.65 -1.74
CA GLU A 310 13.78 -6.60 -0.33
C GLU A 310 13.66 -8.01 0.28
N ASP A 311 12.92 -8.93 -0.33
CA ASP A 311 12.84 -10.34 0.10
C ASP A 311 14.24 -10.96 0.28
N LEU A 312 15.18 -10.68 -0.64
CA LEU A 312 16.56 -11.15 -0.55
C LEU A 312 17.32 -10.50 0.61
N ARG A 313 17.19 -9.18 0.81
CA ARG A 313 17.76 -8.47 1.95
C ARG A 313 17.25 -9.05 3.28
N LEU A 314 15.95 -9.29 3.39
CA LEU A 314 15.31 -9.83 4.59
C LEU A 314 15.75 -11.28 4.85
N PHE A 315 15.85 -12.10 3.80
CA PHE A 315 16.40 -13.45 3.91
C PHE A 315 17.83 -13.41 4.46
N LEU A 316 18.73 -12.63 3.83
CA LEU A 316 20.13 -12.55 4.22
C LEU A 316 20.30 -12.06 5.66
N GLN A 317 19.58 -11.01 6.07
CA GLN A 317 19.57 -10.53 7.45
C GLN A 317 19.05 -11.58 8.45
N ALA A 318 18.03 -12.37 8.08
CA ALA A 318 17.54 -13.46 8.92
C ALA A 318 18.56 -14.61 9.09
N VAL A 319 19.38 -14.90 8.07
CA VAL A 319 20.47 -15.89 8.18
C VAL A 319 21.61 -15.36 9.03
N GLU A 320 22.03 -14.11 8.80
CA GLU A 320 23.12 -13.41 9.52
C GLU A 320 22.78 -13.32 11.02
N GLN A 321 21.60 -12.78 11.35
CA GLN A 321 21.13 -12.65 12.73
C GLN A 321 20.99 -14.00 13.45
N TYR A 322 20.47 -15.04 12.79
CA TYR A 322 20.38 -16.37 13.40
C TYR A 322 21.77 -16.94 13.72
N GLY A 323 22.76 -16.76 12.84
CA GLY A 323 24.14 -17.20 13.09
C GLY A 323 24.77 -16.55 14.30
N ILE A 324 24.48 -15.27 14.53
CA ILE A 324 24.93 -14.50 15.70
C ILE A 324 24.15 -14.91 16.96
N GLU A 325 22.81 -14.88 16.93
CA GLU A 325 21.94 -15.20 18.07
C GLU A 325 22.10 -16.65 18.59
N THR A 326 22.54 -17.59 17.73
CA THR A 326 22.75 -19.00 18.10
C THR A 326 24.23 -19.40 18.24
N GLN A 327 25.18 -18.45 18.14
CA GLN A 327 26.63 -18.71 18.18
C GLN A 327 27.05 -19.87 17.24
N ASN A 328 26.47 -19.90 16.04
CA ASN A 328 26.68 -20.97 15.08
C ASN A 328 27.85 -20.63 14.16
N ASP A 329 29.07 -20.89 14.65
CA ASP A 329 30.33 -20.60 13.95
C ASP A 329 30.37 -21.16 12.52
N ASP A 330 29.83 -22.35 12.29
CA ASP A 330 29.77 -22.97 10.97
C ASP A 330 28.85 -22.21 10.01
N LEU A 331 27.70 -21.72 10.49
CA LEU A 331 26.82 -20.87 9.70
C LEU A 331 27.47 -19.51 9.41
N GLN A 332 28.06 -18.87 10.43
CA GLN A 332 28.78 -17.60 10.27
C GLN A 332 29.92 -17.74 9.24
N ARG A 333 30.69 -18.82 9.32
CA ARG A 333 31.79 -19.17 8.39
C ARG A 333 31.31 -19.42 6.96
N MET A 334 30.13 -20.01 6.76
CA MET A 334 29.57 -20.27 5.43
C MET A 334 28.77 -19.10 4.84
N PHE A 335 28.31 -18.15 5.67
CA PHE A 335 27.39 -17.10 5.24
C PHE A 335 27.97 -16.12 4.19
N PRO A 336 29.23 -15.62 4.26
CA PRO A 336 29.77 -14.68 3.27
C PRO A 336 29.75 -15.21 1.83
N ALA A 337 30.05 -16.50 1.63
CA ALA A 337 30.00 -17.13 0.31
C ALA A 337 28.57 -17.26 -0.23
N ARG A 338 27.59 -17.51 0.65
CA ARG A 338 26.16 -17.58 0.30
C ARG A 338 25.59 -16.18 0.00
N LYS A 339 25.96 -15.18 0.80
CA LYS A 339 25.60 -13.77 0.61
C LYS A 339 26.06 -13.26 -0.75
N GLN A 340 27.35 -13.38 -1.07
CA GLN A 340 27.89 -12.94 -2.35
C GLN A 340 27.30 -13.71 -3.54
N PHE A 341 27.05 -15.03 -3.42
CA PHE A 341 26.40 -15.80 -4.49
C PHE A 341 24.98 -15.28 -4.79
N LEU A 342 24.14 -15.06 -3.78
CA LEU A 342 22.77 -14.58 -3.99
C LEU A 342 22.72 -13.11 -4.42
N GLU A 343 23.54 -12.25 -3.82
CA GLU A 343 23.68 -10.86 -4.26
C GLU A 343 24.22 -10.76 -5.69
N GLY A 344 25.13 -11.65 -6.10
CA GLY A 344 25.66 -11.74 -7.45
C GLY A 344 24.57 -12.10 -8.48
N LEU A 345 23.69 -13.05 -8.17
CA LEU A 345 22.52 -13.37 -9.01
C LEU A 345 21.58 -12.15 -9.18
N PHE A 346 21.46 -11.32 -8.14
CA PHE A 346 20.72 -10.05 -8.21
C PHE A 346 21.46 -9.00 -9.05
N LYS A 347 22.77 -8.81 -8.83
CA LYS A 347 23.65 -7.88 -9.58
C LYS A 347 23.64 -8.19 -11.08
N LEU A 348 23.64 -9.47 -11.45
CA LEU A 348 23.52 -9.97 -12.83
C LEU A 348 22.10 -9.86 -13.42
N LYS A 349 21.10 -9.37 -12.67
CA LYS A 349 19.68 -9.25 -13.07
C LYS A 349 19.04 -10.58 -13.51
N LEU A 350 19.53 -11.71 -12.98
CA LEU A 350 18.99 -13.03 -13.29
C LEU A 350 17.68 -13.30 -12.55
N ILE A 351 17.56 -12.81 -11.31
CA ILE A 351 16.36 -12.97 -10.47
C ILE A 351 15.21 -12.14 -11.05
N ARG A 352 14.18 -12.83 -11.56
CA ARG A 352 12.93 -12.24 -12.10
C ARG A 352 11.86 -12.07 -11.02
N ASN A 353 11.83 -12.97 -10.05
CA ASN A 353 10.90 -12.93 -8.92
C ASN A 353 11.46 -13.73 -7.74
N THR A 354 11.17 -13.28 -6.53
CA THR A 354 11.42 -14.03 -5.30
C THR A 354 10.14 -14.56 -4.68
N ARG A 355 10.30 -15.40 -3.67
CA ARG A 355 9.33 -15.54 -2.59
C ARG A 355 10.06 -15.83 -1.28
N LEU A 356 9.87 -14.97 -0.29
CA LEU A 356 10.31 -15.21 1.07
C LEU A 356 9.34 -16.13 1.83
N LEU A 357 9.89 -17.05 2.61
CA LEU A 357 9.18 -17.90 3.56
C LEU A 357 9.84 -17.78 4.94
N LEU A 358 9.08 -17.51 5.98
CA LEU A 358 9.58 -17.30 7.35
C LEU A 358 8.85 -18.21 8.34
N GLY A 359 9.61 -18.89 9.20
CA GLY A 359 9.08 -19.45 10.44
C GLY A 359 8.82 -18.36 11.48
N GLY A 360 7.94 -18.61 12.44
CA GLY A 360 7.49 -17.61 13.43
C GLY A 360 8.60 -16.96 14.27
N ARG A 361 9.67 -17.70 14.63
CA ARG A 361 10.86 -17.11 15.28
C ARG A 361 11.68 -16.25 14.31
N ALA A 362 11.89 -16.72 13.08
CA ALA A 362 12.59 -15.94 12.06
C ALA A 362 11.82 -14.64 11.71
N GLN A 363 10.50 -14.73 11.57
CA GLN A 363 9.60 -13.59 11.42
C GLN A 363 9.73 -12.61 12.61
N HIS A 364 9.86 -13.10 13.84
CA HIS A 364 10.00 -12.23 15.00
C HIS A 364 11.34 -11.48 15.02
N SER A 365 12.46 -12.12 14.66
CA SER A 365 13.76 -11.43 14.51
C SER A 365 13.75 -10.45 13.33
N VAL A 366 13.12 -10.79 12.21
CA VAL A 366 12.92 -9.91 11.04
C VAL A 366 12.09 -8.67 11.42
N ASN A 367 10.95 -8.84 12.10
CA ASN A 367 10.13 -7.72 12.61
C ASN A 367 10.89 -6.86 13.64
N ARG A 368 11.77 -7.44 14.45
CA ARG A 368 12.61 -6.67 15.40
C ARG A 368 13.61 -5.76 14.68
N ILE A 369 14.14 -6.20 13.53
CA ILE A 369 15.12 -5.45 12.73
C ILE A 369 14.46 -4.32 11.91
N LEU A 370 13.23 -4.54 11.43
CA LEU A 370 12.54 -3.66 10.47
C LEU A 370 11.49 -2.74 11.10
N GLY A 371 11.07 -3.01 12.33
CA GLY A 371 9.88 -2.40 12.92
C GLY A 371 8.61 -3.20 12.61
N LYS A 372 7.46 -2.67 13.06
CA LYS A 372 6.22 -3.44 13.19
C LYS A 372 5.58 -3.91 11.87
N GLU A 373 5.90 -3.31 10.72
CA GLU A 373 5.19 -3.55 9.46
C GLU A 373 6.08 -4.01 8.29
N VAL A 374 6.39 -5.31 8.25
CA VAL A 374 6.85 -5.96 7.00
C VAL A 374 5.65 -6.12 6.07
N LYS A 375 5.50 -5.21 5.09
CA LYS A 375 4.37 -5.22 4.14
C LYS A 375 4.55 -6.14 2.94
N THR A 376 5.74 -6.74 2.77
CA THR A 376 5.97 -7.73 1.71
C THR A 376 5.29 -9.05 2.05
N THR A 377 4.64 -9.70 1.07
CA THR A 377 3.90 -10.93 1.34
C THR A 377 4.84 -12.13 1.43
N PHE A 378 5.20 -12.55 2.65
CA PHE A 378 5.92 -13.81 2.89
C PHE A 378 4.98 -14.96 3.29
N ALA A 379 5.36 -16.19 2.98
CA ALA A 379 4.63 -17.38 3.45
C ALA A 379 5.14 -17.84 4.82
N ARG A 380 4.26 -18.41 5.65
CA ARG A 380 4.60 -18.91 7.00
C ARG A 380 5.14 -20.33 6.97
N MET A 381 6.00 -20.68 7.94
CA MET A 381 6.51 -22.03 8.11
C MET A 381 6.43 -22.52 9.57
N ASP A 382 5.72 -23.62 9.79
CA ASP A 382 5.36 -24.08 11.13
C ASP A 382 6.18 -25.29 11.62
N GLY A 383 6.08 -25.59 12.92
CA GLY A 383 6.70 -26.76 13.54
C GLY A 383 8.22 -26.76 13.43
N LYS A 384 8.79 -27.79 12.78
CA LYS A 384 10.26 -27.95 12.61
C LYS A 384 10.93 -26.90 11.70
N MET A 385 10.18 -25.94 11.17
CA MET A 385 10.70 -24.81 10.39
C MET A 385 10.53 -23.45 11.09
N ASN A 386 10.07 -23.42 12.34
CA ASN A 386 9.71 -22.19 13.05
C ASN A 386 10.87 -21.18 13.21
N ASP A 387 12.12 -21.62 13.24
CA ASP A 387 13.32 -20.76 13.22
C ASP A 387 14.05 -20.67 11.88
N LYS A 388 13.46 -21.18 10.80
CA LYS A 388 14.06 -21.11 9.47
C LYS A 388 13.52 -19.93 8.68
N ALA A 389 14.39 -19.34 7.87
CA ALA A 389 14.00 -18.58 6.69
C ALA A 389 14.30 -19.46 5.47
N VAL A 390 13.46 -19.39 4.44
CA VAL A 390 13.68 -20.03 3.13
C VAL A 390 13.32 -19.00 2.06
N ILE A 391 14.11 -18.93 0.99
CA ILE A 391 13.83 -18.10 -0.17
C ILE A 391 13.77 -18.98 -1.43
N TYR A 392 12.72 -18.80 -2.22
CA TYR A 392 12.61 -19.29 -3.58
C TYR A 392 13.00 -18.17 -4.55
N LEU A 393 13.79 -18.50 -5.57
CA LEU A 393 14.23 -17.58 -6.62
C LEU A 393 13.83 -18.13 -7.99
N ASP A 394 13.11 -17.31 -8.76
CA ASP A 394 12.89 -17.52 -10.19
C ASP A 394 14.00 -16.79 -10.96
N CYS A 395 14.94 -17.54 -11.53
CA CYS A 395 16.03 -16.99 -12.35
C CYS A 395 15.71 -17.12 -13.86
N GLY A 396 14.46 -17.43 -14.22
CA GLY A 396 13.99 -17.55 -15.59
C GLY A 396 14.43 -18.80 -16.35
N ASP A 397 15.73 -19.03 -16.42
CA ASP A 397 16.36 -20.18 -17.08
C ASP A 397 16.61 -21.35 -16.11
N PHE A 398 16.56 -21.06 -14.80
CA PHE A 398 16.64 -22.01 -13.70
C PHE A 398 15.92 -21.43 -12.47
N HIS A 399 15.70 -22.26 -11.45
CA HIS A 399 15.06 -21.86 -10.20
C HIS A 399 15.84 -22.41 -9.00
N LEU A 400 15.88 -21.64 -7.92
CA LEU A 400 16.57 -22.02 -6.68
C LEU A 400 15.62 -22.07 -5.48
N VAL A 401 15.92 -22.93 -4.52
CA VAL A 401 15.36 -22.86 -3.16
C VAL A 401 16.51 -22.96 -2.15
N GLU A 402 16.65 -21.96 -1.29
CA GLU A 402 17.77 -21.77 -0.36
C GLU A 402 17.22 -21.47 1.05
N GLY A 403 17.91 -21.86 2.12
CA GLY A 403 17.34 -21.84 3.48
C GLY A 403 18.36 -21.67 4.61
N SER A 404 18.00 -20.93 5.66
CA SER A 404 18.93 -20.30 6.60
C SER A 404 20.00 -21.24 7.16
N HIS A 405 19.60 -22.30 7.86
CA HIS A 405 20.52 -23.26 8.49
C HIS A 405 20.02 -24.70 8.31
N SER A 406 20.95 -25.68 8.30
CA SER A 406 20.67 -27.12 8.12
C SER A 406 19.65 -27.38 7.01
N PHE A 407 19.91 -26.80 5.84
CA PHE A 407 19.11 -26.85 4.63
C PHE A 407 20.07 -26.96 3.43
N LYS A 408 19.58 -27.42 2.28
CA LYS A 408 20.36 -27.54 1.04
C LYS A 408 19.94 -26.46 0.05
N ILE A 409 20.86 -25.98 -0.78
CA ILE A 409 20.46 -25.25 -1.99
C ILE A 409 19.94 -26.26 -3.02
N TRP A 410 18.69 -26.09 -3.44
CA TRP A 410 18.07 -26.88 -4.52
C TRP A 410 18.16 -26.12 -5.83
N VAL A 411 18.42 -26.83 -6.93
CA VAL A 411 18.50 -26.27 -8.29
C VAL A 411 17.56 -27.04 -9.21
N TYR A 412 16.72 -26.31 -9.96
CA TYR A 412 15.77 -26.85 -10.93
C TYR A 412 15.91 -26.11 -12.27
N LEU A 413 15.66 -26.76 -13.40
CA LEU A 413 15.69 -26.14 -14.74
C LEU A 413 14.34 -25.57 -15.20
N ALA A 414 13.27 -25.86 -14.45
CA ALA A 414 11.94 -25.34 -14.68
C ALA A 414 11.24 -25.09 -13.34
N SER A 415 10.11 -24.39 -13.35
CA SER A 415 9.38 -24.06 -12.12
C SER A 415 9.08 -25.33 -11.30
N PRO A 416 9.53 -25.43 -10.03
CA PRO A 416 9.37 -26.63 -9.19
C PRO A 416 7.91 -26.92 -8.80
N GLY A 417 6.98 -26.04 -9.17
CA GLY A 417 5.54 -26.26 -9.05
C GLY A 417 4.81 -24.96 -8.69
N GLU A 418 3.52 -24.92 -9.03
CA GLU A 418 2.69 -23.72 -8.81
C GLU A 418 2.61 -23.31 -7.33
N ALA A 419 2.79 -24.24 -6.40
CA ALA A 419 2.87 -23.96 -4.97
C ALA A 419 3.93 -22.89 -4.61
N LEU A 420 5.12 -22.93 -5.21
CA LEU A 420 6.17 -21.92 -4.97
C LEU A 420 6.01 -20.67 -5.85
N ARG A 421 5.35 -20.77 -7.01
CA ARG A 421 5.14 -19.65 -7.93
C ARG A 421 3.94 -18.76 -7.57
N SER A 422 2.82 -19.37 -7.15
CA SER A 422 1.57 -18.66 -6.81
C SER A 422 1.49 -18.30 -5.33
N TYR A 423 1.23 -17.02 -5.06
CA TYR A 423 1.09 -16.46 -3.71
C TYR A 423 -0.18 -16.94 -2.96
N GLU A 424 -1.06 -17.69 -3.62
CA GLU A 424 -2.27 -18.28 -3.03
C GLU A 424 -1.99 -19.25 -1.86
N ARG A 425 -0.83 -19.95 -1.88
CA ARG A 425 -0.41 -20.82 -0.77
C ARG A 425 0.38 -20.03 0.30
N SER A 426 -0.25 -19.70 1.41
CA SER A 426 0.36 -18.89 2.48
C SER A 426 1.16 -19.66 3.55
N SER A 427 1.19 -21.00 3.54
CA SER A 427 1.92 -21.81 4.54
C SER A 427 2.61 -23.07 3.98
N PHE A 428 3.79 -23.40 4.53
CA PHE A 428 4.63 -24.54 4.09
C PHE A 428 5.26 -25.29 5.28
N SER A 429 5.37 -26.61 5.16
CA SER A 429 6.13 -27.46 6.08
C SER A 429 7.52 -27.80 5.54
N HIS A 430 8.38 -28.37 6.39
CA HIS A 430 9.65 -28.97 5.95
C HIS A 430 9.43 -30.03 4.86
N ALA A 431 8.40 -30.88 5.00
CA ALA A 431 8.12 -31.97 4.08
C ALA A 431 7.63 -31.47 2.70
N ASP A 432 6.97 -30.31 2.64
CA ASP A 432 6.65 -29.66 1.37
C ASP A 432 7.93 -29.33 0.60
N LEU A 433 8.83 -28.58 1.24
CA LEU A 433 10.02 -28.00 0.62
C LEU A 433 11.07 -29.05 0.26
N THR A 434 11.28 -30.08 1.09
CA THR A 434 12.34 -31.08 0.86
C THR A 434 11.88 -32.37 0.21
N THR A 435 10.56 -32.60 0.10
CA THR A 435 10.03 -33.90 -0.35
C THR A 435 8.90 -33.74 -1.36
N ALA A 436 7.82 -33.03 -1.03
CA ALA A 436 6.64 -32.94 -1.90
C ALA A 436 6.94 -32.15 -3.19
N ILE A 437 7.64 -31.02 -3.08
CA ILE A 437 8.01 -30.15 -4.22
C ILE A 437 9.00 -30.86 -5.16
N PRO A 438 10.11 -31.47 -4.70
CA PRO A 438 10.95 -32.32 -5.54
C PRO A 438 10.19 -33.45 -6.25
N GLN A 439 9.28 -34.13 -5.55
CA GLN A 439 8.43 -35.17 -6.14
C GLN A 439 7.37 -34.61 -7.12
N ALA A 440 6.94 -33.36 -6.97
CA ALA A 440 6.02 -32.70 -7.90
C ALA A 440 6.76 -32.29 -9.18
N TYR A 441 7.95 -31.67 -9.07
CA TYR A 441 8.82 -31.38 -10.21
C TYR A 441 9.13 -32.65 -11.02
N LYS A 442 9.52 -33.76 -10.35
CA LYS A 442 9.78 -35.04 -11.04
C LYS A 442 8.55 -35.64 -11.74
N ARG A 443 7.32 -35.30 -11.29
CA ARG A 443 6.07 -35.70 -11.95
C ARG A 443 5.72 -34.79 -13.13
N LEU A 444 5.95 -33.49 -13.02
CA LEU A 444 5.73 -32.50 -14.08
C LEU A 444 6.76 -32.64 -15.22
N TYR A 445 8.01 -32.92 -14.88
CA TYR A 445 9.14 -32.99 -15.81
C TYR A 445 9.98 -34.27 -15.59
N PRO A 446 9.49 -35.47 -15.95
CA PRO A 446 10.19 -36.74 -15.70
C PRO A 446 11.59 -36.86 -16.32
N SER A 447 11.88 -36.03 -17.33
CA SER A 447 13.15 -36.00 -18.08
C SER A 447 14.05 -34.79 -17.77
N LEU A 448 13.64 -33.86 -16.91
CA LEU A 448 14.52 -32.75 -16.50
C LEU A 448 15.25 -33.10 -15.19
N PRO A 449 16.58 -32.87 -15.10
CA PRO A 449 17.29 -33.01 -13.85
C PRO A 449 16.92 -31.90 -12.84
N TYR A 450 17.20 -32.19 -11.58
CA TYR A 450 17.25 -31.27 -10.44
C TYR A 450 18.20 -31.88 -9.41
N ASP A 451 18.81 -31.07 -8.55
CA ASP A 451 19.71 -31.57 -7.50
C ASP A 451 19.67 -30.68 -6.24
N ALA A 452 20.28 -31.14 -5.15
CA ALA A 452 20.25 -30.52 -3.83
C ALA A 452 21.61 -30.60 -3.12
N PHE A 453 22.32 -29.49 -3.06
CA PHE A 453 23.69 -29.40 -2.55
C PHE A 453 23.76 -28.88 -1.11
N THR A 454 24.61 -29.51 -0.29
CA THR A 454 24.94 -29.02 1.05
C THR A 454 26.07 -27.98 0.94
N HIS A 455 26.01 -26.88 1.69
CA HIS A 455 27.00 -25.78 1.64
C HIS A 455 28.41 -26.14 2.15
N HIS A 456 28.62 -27.37 2.62
CA HIS A 456 29.92 -27.90 3.04
C HIS A 456 30.36 -29.05 2.11
N PRO A 457 31.63 -29.13 1.68
CA PRO A 457 32.74 -28.20 1.98
C PRO A 457 32.66 -26.84 1.24
N PRO A 458 33.38 -25.81 1.73
CA PRO A 458 33.51 -24.52 1.04
C PRO A 458 33.96 -24.66 -0.43
N LEU A 459 33.47 -23.75 -1.29
CA LEU A 459 33.61 -23.72 -2.75
C LEU A 459 33.03 -24.93 -3.52
N SER A 460 32.93 -26.11 -2.88
CA SER A 460 32.43 -27.34 -3.49
C SER A 460 30.95 -27.26 -3.88
N TRP A 461 30.14 -26.60 -3.05
CA TRP A 461 28.70 -26.41 -3.34
C TRP A 461 28.47 -25.42 -4.48
N GLN A 462 29.18 -24.29 -4.50
CA GLN A 462 29.18 -23.33 -5.61
C GLN A 462 29.61 -24.02 -6.90
N ASN A 463 30.69 -24.83 -6.86
CA ASN A 463 31.10 -25.60 -8.02
C ASN A 463 29.99 -26.50 -8.56
N ARG A 464 29.30 -27.25 -7.68
CA ARG A 464 28.22 -28.16 -8.11
C ARG A 464 27.04 -27.40 -8.74
N VAL A 465 26.68 -26.22 -8.22
CA VAL A 465 25.67 -25.35 -8.84
C VAL A 465 26.14 -24.87 -10.22
N PHE A 466 27.38 -24.39 -10.33
CA PHE A 466 27.92 -23.90 -11.60
C PHE A 466 28.07 -25.01 -12.65
N SER A 467 28.59 -26.19 -12.28
CA SER A 467 28.69 -27.36 -13.14
C SER A 467 27.31 -27.84 -13.59
N PHE A 468 26.35 -28.01 -12.68
CA PHE A 468 24.98 -28.44 -13.02
C PHE A 468 24.32 -27.50 -14.05
N LEU A 469 24.49 -26.18 -13.91
CA LEU A 469 23.93 -25.21 -14.84
C LEU A 469 24.70 -25.20 -16.18
N ALA A 470 26.03 -25.25 -16.14
CA ALA A 470 26.88 -25.31 -17.34
C ALA A 470 26.63 -26.58 -18.17
N GLU A 471 26.52 -27.75 -17.54
CA GLU A 471 26.19 -29.05 -18.16
C GLU A 471 24.83 -29.03 -18.88
N ASN A 472 23.89 -28.21 -18.41
CA ASN A 472 22.58 -28.01 -19.02
C ASN A 472 22.52 -26.81 -19.99
N GLY A 473 23.68 -26.20 -20.30
CA GLY A 473 23.82 -25.10 -21.27
C GLY A 473 23.39 -23.73 -20.75
N ILE A 474 23.48 -23.50 -19.45
CA ILE A 474 23.25 -22.21 -18.80
C ILE A 474 24.61 -21.63 -18.37
N ALA A 475 25.03 -20.55 -19.02
CA ALA A 475 26.24 -19.82 -18.65
C ALA A 475 25.98 -18.88 -17.46
N LEU A 476 26.97 -18.75 -16.57
CA LEU A 476 26.98 -17.79 -15.48
C LEU A 476 28.32 -17.06 -15.42
N ASP A 477 28.28 -15.76 -15.13
CA ASP A 477 29.47 -15.01 -14.74
C ASP A 477 29.83 -15.34 -13.28
N ILE A 478 30.78 -16.27 -13.11
CA ILE A 478 31.21 -16.71 -11.79
C ILE A 478 32.09 -15.69 -11.05
N GLU A 479 32.57 -14.62 -11.70
CA GLU A 479 33.33 -13.56 -11.03
C GLU A 479 32.40 -12.70 -10.17
N GLN A 480 31.20 -12.40 -10.66
CA GLN A 480 30.16 -11.69 -9.90
C GLN A 480 29.52 -12.54 -8.79
N LEU A 481 29.68 -13.88 -8.82
CA LEU A 481 29.06 -14.84 -7.91
C LEU A 481 30.00 -15.37 -6.82
N LEU A 482 31.28 -14.97 -6.83
CA LEU A 482 32.30 -15.34 -5.86
C LEU A 482 32.93 -14.08 -5.23
N ASN A 483 33.51 -14.20 -4.04
CA ASN A 483 34.34 -13.13 -3.49
C ASN A 483 35.73 -13.16 -4.14
N ARG A 484 36.44 -12.02 -4.14
CA ARG A 484 37.82 -11.95 -4.66
C ARG A 484 38.80 -12.90 -3.94
N SER A 485 38.53 -13.21 -2.67
CA SER A 485 39.23 -14.24 -1.87
C SER A 485 38.98 -15.67 -2.37
N ASP A 486 37.79 -15.91 -2.94
CA ASP A 486 37.23 -17.24 -3.18
C ASP A 486 37.43 -17.66 -4.65
N TYR A 487 37.37 -16.69 -5.56
CA TYR A 487 37.50 -16.86 -7.01
C TYR A 487 38.83 -17.49 -7.42
N GLN A 488 39.96 -17.01 -6.88
CA GLN A 488 41.28 -17.54 -7.22
C GLN A 488 41.51 -18.99 -6.71
N PRO A 489 41.18 -19.33 -5.45
CA PRO A 489 41.14 -20.72 -4.99
C PRO A 489 40.15 -21.60 -5.76
N TYR A 490 38.98 -21.07 -6.14
CA TYR A 490 37.99 -21.78 -6.95
C TYR A 490 38.57 -22.19 -8.32
N LEU A 491 39.11 -21.22 -9.09
CA LEU A 491 39.70 -21.49 -10.41
C LEU A 491 40.86 -22.48 -10.34
N ARG A 492 41.73 -22.38 -9.32
CA ARG A 492 42.86 -23.32 -9.13
C ARG A 492 42.41 -24.75 -8.81
N LYS A 493 41.21 -24.93 -8.27
CA LYS A 493 40.69 -26.23 -7.81
C LYS A 493 39.73 -26.89 -8.79
N PHE A 494 38.98 -26.10 -9.56
CA PHE A 494 37.90 -26.59 -10.42
C PHE A 494 37.97 -26.09 -11.88
N GLY A 495 38.77 -25.05 -12.16
CA GLY A 495 38.80 -24.38 -13.47
C GLY A 495 37.56 -23.53 -13.75
N MET A 496 37.35 -23.17 -15.02
CA MET A 496 36.11 -22.58 -15.49
C MET A 496 35.12 -23.68 -15.87
N PRO A 497 33.83 -23.61 -15.47
CA PRO A 497 32.79 -24.51 -15.94
C PRO A 497 32.65 -24.47 -17.47
N VAL A 498 32.75 -25.63 -18.12
CA VAL A 498 32.56 -25.74 -19.57
C VAL A 498 31.06 -25.82 -19.87
N VAL A 499 30.51 -24.78 -20.49
CA VAL A 499 29.09 -24.72 -20.85
C VAL A 499 28.79 -25.63 -22.03
N ASN A 500 27.80 -26.51 -21.87
CA ASN A 500 27.32 -27.41 -22.91
C ASN A 500 26.66 -26.62 -24.04
N ALA A 501 27.19 -26.73 -25.26
CA ALA A 501 26.67 -26.06 -26.45
C ALA A 501 25.24 -26.48 -26.83
N LYS A 502 24.73 -27.60 -26.30
CA LYS A 502 23.33 -28.03 -26.44
C LYS A 502 22.59 -27.78 -25.12
N ARG A 503 21.94 -26.62 -25.00
CA ARG A 503 21.08 -26.29 -23.86
C ARG A 503 19.95 -27.29 -23.70
N THR A 504 19.69 -27.71 -22.47
CA THR A 504 18.61 -28.64 -22.11
C THR A 504 17.25 -28.01 -22.40
N VAL A 505 16.45 -28.68 -23.22
CA VAL A 505 15.13 -28.19 -23.65
C VAL A 505 14.11 -28.40 -22.52
N VAL A 506 13.65 -27.31 -21.93
CA VAL A 506 12.53 -27.30 -20.99
C VAL A 506 11.22 -27.43 -21.79
N PRO A 507 10.43 -28.50 -21.60
CA PRO A 507 9.13 -28.60 -22.26
C PRO A 507 8.14 -27.61 -21.64
N PRO A 508 7.15 -27.10 -22.40
CA PRO A 508 6.12 -26.23 -21.86
C PRO A 508 5.34 -26.94 -20.75
N LEU A 509 4.91 -26.16 -19.76
CA LEU A 509 4.28 -26.63 -18.54
C LEU A 509 3.00 -27.41 -18.89
N ARG A 510 3.01 -28.73 -18.70
CA ARG A 510 1.80 -29.55 -18.81
C ARG A 510 0.81 -29.03 -17.77
N GLN A 511 -0.34 -28.52 -18.23
CA GLN A 511 -1.46 -28.29 -17.34
C GLN A 511 -1.79 -29.65 -16.70
N ALA A 512 -1.69 -29.74 -15.38
CA ALA A 512 -2.09 -30.94 -14.67
C ALA A 512 -3.59 -31.10 -14.83
N ASP A 513 -4.05 -32.30 -15.22
CA ASP A 513 -5.47 -32.61 -15.32
C ASP A 513 -6.17 -32.24 -14.00
N SER A 514 -7.27 -31.49 -14.10
CA SER A 514 -8.06 -31.08 -12.95
C SER A 514 -8.42 -32.29 -12.09
N PRO A 515 -8.38 -32.19 -10.74
CA PRO A 515 -8.84 -33.27 -9.88
C PRO A 515 -10.29 -33.59 -10.23
N VAL A 516 -10.53 -34.83 -10.67
CA VAL A 516 -11.81 -35.30 -11.21
C VAL A 516 -12.94 -35.00 -10.22
N GLU A 517 -13.96 -34.23 -10.65
CA GLU A 517 -15.14 -34.00 -9.82
C GLU A 517 -15.76 -35.34 -9.41
N PRO A 518 -16.09 -35.57 -8.12
CA PRO A 518 -16.85 -36.74 -7.73
C PRO A 518 -18.22 -36.70 -8.41
N ALA A 519 -18.49 -37.71 -9.25
CA ALA A 519 -19.58 -37.69 -10.23
C ALA A 519 -20.93 -37.29 -9.60
N ARG A 520 -21.42 -36.09 -9.98
CA ARG A 520 -22.71 -35.57 -9.53
C ARG A 520 -23.82 -36.47 -10.07
N LYS A 521 -24.44 -37.28 -9.20
CA LYS A 521 -25.61 -38.09 -9.56
C LYS A 521 -26.76 -37.17 -9.97
N HIS A 522 -27.05 -37.09 -11.27
CA HIS A 522 -28.24 -36.40 -11.76
C HIS A 522 -29.51 -37.12 -11.27
N GLY A 523 -30.26 -36.46 -10.38
CA GLY A 523 -31.58 -36.91 -9.92
C GLY A 523 -32.66 -36.74 -10.98
N GLY A 524 -32.57 -37.46 -12.09
CA GLY A 524 -33.62 -37.51 -13.12
C GLY A 524 -34.81 -38.35 -12.65
N ARG A 525 -35.92 -37.71 -12.30
CA ARG A 525 -37.13 -38.37 -11.76
C ARG A 525 -38.26 -38.43 -12.79
N ALA A 526 -38.31 -39.50 -13.59
CA ALA A 526 -39.42 -39.79 -14.48
C ALA A 526 -39.52 -41.31 -14.78
N GLY A 527 -40.74 -41.81 -15.00
CA GLY A 527 -41.00 -43.18 -15.49
C GLY A 527 -40.94 -44.27 -14.41
N ALA A 528 -42.09 -44.87 -14.10
CA ALA A 528 -42.17 -46.14 -13.40
C ALA A 528 -42.54 -47.25 -14.40
N ILE A 529 -42.15 -48.50 -14.15
CA ILE A 529 -42.93 -49.71 -14.52
C ILE A 529 -42.39 -50.97 -13.79
N THR A 530 -43.27 -51.55 -12.98
CA THR A 530 -43.40 -52.91 -12.41
C THR A 530 -42.25 -53.95 -12.37
N VAL A 531 -42.05 -54.47 -11.14
CA VAL A 531 -42.07 -55.91 -10.75
C VAL A 531 -40.97 -56.86 -11.29
N SER A 532 -40.11 -57.35 -10.37
CA SER A 532 -40.04 -58.79 -9.99
C SER A 532 -39.11 -59.07 -8.79
N ALA A 533 -39.54 -60.00 -7.94
CA ALA A 533 -38.76 -60.82 -7.00
C ALA A 533 -39.07 -62.31 -7.36
N PRO A 534 -38.55 -63.39 -6.72
CA PRO A 534 -37.89 -63.49 -5.40
C PRO A 534 -36.72 -64.54 -5.32
N GLN A 535 -36.36 -64.97 -4.09
CA GLN A 535 -35.50 -66.13 -3.72
C GLN A 535 -33.99 -65.98 -4.04
N GLY A 536 -33.04 -66.67 -3.39
CA GLY A 536 -33.10 -67.66 -2.29
C GLY A 536 -31.77 -67.71 -1.47
N PRO A 537 -31.63 -68.60 -0.45
CA PRO A 537 -30.69 -68.38 0.68
C PRO A 537 -29.47 -69.35 0.78
N GLN A 538 -28.71 -69.21 1.89
CA GLN A 538 -27.56 -70.01 2.40
C GLN A 538 -26.15 -69.58 1.89
N GLY A 539 -25.09 -69.59 2.70
CA GLY A 539 -25.03 -69.86 4.16
C GLY A 539 -23.68 -69.60 4.85
N THR A 540 -23.76 -69.21 6.13
CA THR A 540 -22.91 -69.58 7.28
C THR A 540 -21.40 -69.89 7.12
N THR A 541 -20.53 -69.13 7.81
CA THR A 541 -19.51 -69.72 8.72
C THR A 541 -18.96 -68.71 9.75
N ASP A 542 -18.94 -69.14 11.01
CA ASP A 542 -18.52 -68.44 12.23
C ASP A 542 -17.08 -67.90 12.32
N SER A 543 -16.88 -66.85 13.14
CA SER A 543 -16.03 -66.94 14.36
C SER A 543 -16.16 -65.73 15.31
N ARG A 544 -16.06 -65.98 16.63
CA ARG A 544 -16.06 -65.01 17.77
C ARG A 544 -14.70 -64.29 17.89
N ALA A 545 -14.56 -63.04 18.38
CA ALA A 545 -14.74 -62.51 19.77
C ALA A 545 -13.84 -63.22 20.82
N THR A 546 -13.19 -62.58 21.83
CA THR A 546 -13.35 -61.27 22.53
C THR A 546 -12.00 -60.90 23.26
N PRO A 547 -11.83 -59.74 23.97
CA PRO A 547 -10.51 -59.22 24.42
C PRO A 547 -10.17 -59.38 25.94
N ALA A 548 -8.90 -59.07 26.32
CA ALA A 548 -8.37 -58.88 27.69
C ALA A 548 -7.09 -57.97 27.63
N GLN A 549 -6.92 -56.86 28.38
CA GLN A 549 -6.53 -56.63 29.81
C GLN A 549 -5.01 -56.39 30.06
N ASP A 550 -4.69 -55.53 31.05
CA ASP A 550 -3.34 -55.07 31.47
C ASP A 550 -2.52 -56.14 32.25
N PRO A 551 -1.21 -55.90 32.57
CA PRO A 551 -0.91 -55.48 33.96
C PRO A 551 0.35 -54.59 34.23
N VAL A 552 0.19 -53.62 35.15
CA VAL A 552 0.97 -53.35 36.39
C VAL A 552 2.52 -53.09 36.38
N VAL A 553 2.89 -51.84 36.76
CA VAL A 553 4.02 -51.26 37.57
C VAL A 553 4.98 -52.23 38.36
N PRO A 554 6.24 -51.87 38.78
CA PRO A 554 6.60 -50.65 39.57
C PRO A 554 8.07 -50.08 39.60
N ARG A 555 8.21 -48.82 40.12
CA ARG A 555 9.40 -48.24 40.83
C ARG A 555 10.72 -48.07 40.01
N ALA A 556 11.78 -47.33 40.39
CA ALA A 556 12.21 -46.45 41.52
C ALA A 556 13.45 -45.61 41.03
N VAL A 557 14.05 -44.57 41.67
CA VAL A 557 13.81 -43.71 42.87
C VAL A 557 14.61 -42.37 42.72
N THR A 558 14.46 -41.41 43.65
CA THR A 558 15.12 -40.08 43.74
C THR A 558 16.65 -40.05 43.92
N SER A 559 17.32 -38.93 43.58
CA SER A 559 18.09 -38.13 44.57
C SER A 559 18.66 -36.80 44.05
N ALA A 560 18.66 -35.80 44.95
CA ALA A 560 19.60 -34.69 45.06
C ALA A 560 19.90 -34.53 46.58
N PRO A 561 21.01 -33.89 47.01
CA PRO A 561 20.82 -32.55 47.61
C PRO A 561 22.02 -31.58 47.49
N VAL A 562 21.81 -30.39 48.06
CA VAL A 562 22.69 -29.20 48.14
C VAL A 562 23.93 -29.39 49.04
N GLY A 563 25.02 -28.67 48.71
CA GLY A 563 26.16 -28.36 49.60
C GLY A 563 26.45 -26.85 49.65
N ARG A 564 27.12 -26.36 50.71
CA ARG A 564 27.30 -24.92 51.04
C ARG A 564 28.79 -24.52 51.19
N GLY A 565 29.09 -23.23 50.95
CA GLY A 565 30.27 -22.53 51.48
C GLY A 565 31.27 -22.00 50.42
N THR A 566 32.04 -20.92 50.64
CA THR A 566 31.95 -19.85 51.68
C THR A 566 32.67 -18.57 51.20
N GLN A 567 32.53 -17.45 51.93
CA GLN A 567 33.03 -16.10 51.58
C GLN A 567 34.56 -15.92 51.70
N GLN A 568 35.13 -14.98 50.93
CA GLN A 568 36.05 -13.87 51.31
C GLN A 568 36.50 -13.14 50.02
N HIS A 569 36.28 -11.84 49.79
CA HIS A 569 36.74 -10.58 50.43
C HIS A 569 37.85 -9.87 49.63
N ASP A 570 37.43 -8.74 49.02
CA ASP A 570 38.14 -7.46 48.84
C ASP A 570 39.24 -7.23 47.78
N PRO A 571 39.45 -5.95 47.36
CA PRO A 571 39.95 -5.61 46.03
C PRO A 571 41.28 -4.83 46.02
N VAL A 572 41.80 -4.56 44.82
CA VAL A 572 42.87 -3.57 44.58
C VAL A 572 42.47 -2.66 43.42
N VAL A 573 42.60 -1.35 43.61
CA VAL A 573 42.32 -0.29 42.61
C VAL A 573 43.64 0.35 42.13
N PRO A 574 43.64 1.36 41.24
CA PRO A 574 44.29 1.26 39.93
C PRO A 574 45.74 1.76 39.89
N ARG A 575 46.37 1.68 38.72
CA ARG A 575 47.56 2.48 38.37
C ARG A 575 47.24 3.47 37.25
N SER A 576 47.25 4.75 37.60
CA SER A 576 47.25 5.86 36.65
C SER A 576 48.63 6.08 36.03
N VAL A 577 48.69 6.47 34.76
CA VAL A 577 49.83 7.21 34.17
C VAL A 577 49.23 8.28 33.26
N SER A 578 49.74 9.51 33.36
CA SER A 578 49.13 10.69 32.73
C SER A 578 49.80 11.11 31.42
N SER A 579 49.02 11.79 30.58
CA SER A 579 49.36 13.02 29.83
C SER A 579 50.64 13.12 28.99
N SER A 580 50.45 13.52 27.73
CA SER A 580 51.31 14.49 27.03
C SER A 580 50.44 15.38 26.13
N GLU A 581 50.62 16.70 26.22
CA GLU A 581 49.82 17.69 25.49
C GLU A 581 50.47 18.10 24.17
N VAL A 582 49.67 18.53 23.18
CA VAL A 582 50.11 19.40 22.08
C VAL A 582 49.05 20.48 21.85
N SER A 583 49.47 21.72 21.67
CA SER A 583 48.65 22.93 21.82
C SER A 583 47.73 23.25 20.63
N ALA A 584 46.64 23.99 20.92
CA ALA A 584 45.75 24.58 19.93
C ALA A 584 46.11 26.05 19.57
N PRO A 585 45.69 26.55 18.39
CA PRO A 585 45.54 28.00 18.14
C PRO A 585 44.22 28.54 18.76
N ALA A 586 44.12 29.85 18.94
CA ALA A 586 43.18 30.43 19.91
C ALA A 586 41.87 31.02 19.33
N ALA A 587 40.79 30.81 20.11
CA ALA A 587 39.66 31.69 20.44
C ALA A 587 39.00 32.58 19.34
N ALA A 588 37.70 32.34 19.16
CA ALA A 588 36.69 33.39 18.95
C ALA A 588 35.92 33.63 20.28
N PRO A 589 35.32 34.81 20.51
CA PRO A 589 34.64 35.13 21.79
C PRO A 589 33.30 34.39 21.94
N PRO A 590 32.81 34.19 23.17
CA PRO A 590 31.52 33.55 23.41
C PRO A 590 30.37 34.41 22.87
N MET A 591 29.56 33.85 21.98
CA MET A 591 28.26 34.42 21.67
C MET A 591 27.31 34.17 22.84
N LEU A 592 26.54 35.19 23.19
CA LEU A 592 25.57 35.19 24.29
C LEU A 592 24.64 33.97 24.21
N VAL A 593 24.52 33.22 25.30
CA VAL A 593 23.50 32.17 25.43
C VAL A 593 22.14 32.85 25.30
N ASN A 594 21.38 32.44 24.30
CA ASN A 594 20.15 33.11 23.91
C ASN A 594 19.00 32.60 24.80
N GLU A 595 18.73 33.29 25.91
CA GLU A 595 17.82 32.86 26.99
C GLU A 595 16.39 32.49 26.55
N GLY A 596 15.98 32.85 25.32
CA GLY A 596 14.72 32.45 24.71
C GLY A 596 14.74 31.14 23.89
N LEU A 597 15.90 30.50 23.66
CA LEU A 597 16.04 29.45 22.63
C LEU A 597 15.19 28.19 22.87
N LEU A 598 14.96 27.82 24.14
CA LEU A 598 14.11 26.69 24.54
C LEU A 598 12.70 27.12 25.01
N ALA A 599 12.42 28.43 25.03
CA ALA A 599 11.20 28.98 25.59
C ALA A 599 9.98 28.65 24.72
N GLY A 600 9.02 27.91 25.29
CA GLY A 600 7.82 27.44 24.59
C GLY A 600 7.89 26.01 24.04
N LEU A 601 9.04 25.32 24.18
CA LEU A 601 9.10 23.88 23.95
C LEU A 601 8.21 23.12 24.96
N LYS A 602 7.56 22.06 24.48
CA LYS A 602 6.81 21.14 25.36
C LYS A 602 7.79 20.24 26.12
N PRO A 603 7.47 19.77 27.35
CA PRO A 603 8.34 18.87 28.11
C PRO A 603 8.81 17.65 27.31
N SER A 604 7.93 17.04 26.49
CA SER A 604 8.29 15.91 25.62
C SER A 604 9.38 16.25 24.58
N ALA A 605 9.39 17.48 24.07
CA ALA A 605 10.41 17.94 23.14
C ALA A 605 11.75 18.19 23.86
N LEU A 606 11.72 18.72 25.10
CA LEU A 606 12.92 18.85 25.94
C LEU A 606 13.50 17.47 26.32
N THR A 607 12.67 16.47 26.63
CA THR A 607 13.16 15.11 26.92
C THR A 607 13.82 14.45 25.70
N ILE A 608 13.28 14.66 24.50
CA ILE A 608 13.88 14.19 23.24
C ILE A 608 15.16 14.96 22.91
N LEU A 609 15.22 16.26 23.23
CA LEU A 609 16.44 17.05 23.07
C LEU A 609 17.55 16.56 24.01
N ARG A 610 17.26 16.34 25.30
CA ARG A 610 18.21 15.71 26.27
C ARG A 610 18.73 14.36 25.73
N TYR A 611 17.86 13.49 25.21
CA TYR A 611 18.27 12.20 24.61
C TYR A 611 19.34 12.32 23.52
N PHE A 612 19.21 13.28 22.59
CA PHE A 612 20.15 13.46 21.49
C PHE A 612 21.39 14.31 21.85
N VAL A 613 21.42 14.92 23.05
CA VAL A 613 22.67 15.39 23.68
C VAL A 613 23.44 14.19 24.24
N ASP A 614 22.77 13.30 24.97
CA ASP A 614 23.38 12.08 25.55
C ASP A 614 23.83 11.06 24.47
N ASN A 615 23.10 10.98 23.35
CA ASN A 615 23.30 9.99 22.30
C ASN A 615 23.48 10.66 20.90
N PRO A 616 24.60 11.35 20.66
CA PRO A 616 24.85 12.02 19.39
C PRO A 616 25.14 11.03 18.25
N GLY A 617 24.55 11.27 17.08
CA GLY A 617 24.61 10.37 15.91
C GLY A 617 23.57 9.24 15.96
N ASP A 618 22.72 9.19 16.99
CA ASP A 618 21.75 8.14 17.13
C ASP A 618 20.52 8.35 16.23
N LYS A 619 19.89 7.27 15.78
CA LYS A 619 18.77 7.34 14.81
C LYS A 619 17.43 7.41 15.53
N VAL A 620 16.44 8.07 14.92
CA VAL A 620 15.07 8.27 15.45
C VAL A 620 14.44 7.02 16.07
N ARG A 621 14.68 5.84 15.47
CA ARG A 621 14.17 4.54 15.95
C ARG A 621 14.67 4.12 17.34
N TYR A 622 15.87 4.57 17.74
CA TYR A 622 16.46 4.21 19.03
C TYR A 622 15.83 5.06 20.15
N ALA A 623 15.74 6.38 19.95
CA ALA A 623 14.93 7.27 20.80
C ALA A 623 13.48 6.77 20.94
N ALA A 624 12.83 6.39 19.84
CA ALA A 624 11.46 5.84 19.86
C ALA A 624 11.35 4.55 20.70
N ASN A 625 12.32 3.64 20.58
CA ASN A 625 12.39 2.42 21.40
C ASN A 625 12.59 2.72 22.89
N VAL A 626 13.42 3.72 23.23
CA VAL A 626 13.69 4.12 24.63
C VAL A 626 12.48 4.81 25.27
N PHE A 627 11.78 5.67 24.52
CA PHE A 627 10.56 6.33 24.99
C PHE A 627 9.29 5.48 24.87
N GLY A 628 9.33 4.34 24.18
CA GLY A 628 8.18 3.45 23.99
C GLY A 628 7.08 3.98 23.06
N VAL A 629 7.38 5.03 22.29
CA VAL A 629 6.45 5.73 21.37
C VAL A 629 6.70 5.33 19.91
N ASP A 630 5.85 5.76 18.98
CA ASP A 630 6.12 5.53 17.56
C ASP A 630 7.23 6.46 17.03
N ALA A 631 8.04 5.97 16.08
CA ALA A 631 9.07 6.78 15.43
C ALA A 631 8.47 7.98 14.67
N ARG A 632 7.19 7.95 14.27
CA ARG A 632 6.46 9.10 13.73
C ARG A 632 6.36 10.26 14.73
N GLU A 633 6.20 9.98 16.02
CA GLU A 633 6.07 11.00 17.08
C GLU A 633 7.40 11.72 17.33
N ILE A 634 8.51 10.96 17.39
CA ILE A 634 9.86 11.55 17.49
C ILE A 634 10.19 12.36 16.22
N ASN A 635 9.87 11.84 15.02
CA ASN A 635 10.04 12.58 13.76
C ASN A 635 9.21 13.89 13.73
N GLN A 636 7.97 13.89 14.22
CA GLN A 636 7.14 15.09 14.30
C GLN A 636 7.74 16.16 15.22
N MET A 637 8.45 15.76 16.29
CA MET A 637 9.17 16.69 17.15
C MET A 637 10.49 17.16 16.53
N LEU A 638 11.25 16.27 15.86
CA LEU A 638 12.52 16.59 15.19
C LEU A 638 12.37 17.48 13.96
N TYR A 639 11.37 17.28 13.09
CA TYR A 639 11.13 18.12 11.92
C TYR A 639 10.18 19.31 12.19
N GLY A 640 9.60 19.38 13.39
CA GLY A 640 8.77 20.48 13.86
C GLY A 640 9.49 21.36 14.89
N PRO A 641 9.11 21.32 16.19
CA PRO A 641 9.64 22.23 17.21
C PRO A 641 11.15 22.14 17.49
N LEU A 642 11.82 21.04 17.13
CA LEU A 642 13.29 20.89 17.31
C LEU A 642 14.08 21.05 16.00
N LYS A 643 13.43 21.42 14.89
CA LYS A 643 14.03 21.44 13.55
C LYS A 643 15.30 22.29 13.44
N ASP A 644 15.32 23.44 14.09
CA ASP A 644 16.43 24.37 14.07
C ASP A 644 17.40 24.18 15.26
N LEU A 645 17.14 23.15 16.09
CA LEU A 645 17.94 22.76 17.27
C LEU A 645 18.72 21.45 17.04
N CYS A 646 18.23 20.56 16.17
CA CYS A 646 18.85 19.27 15.85
C CYS A 646 19.24 19.19 14.36
N ALA A 647 20.46 18.70 14.08
CA ALA A 647 20.94 18.40 12.74
C ALA A 647 20.94 16.89 12.47
N ARG A 648 20.75 16.50 11.20
CA ARG A 648 20.77 15.10 10.75
C ARG A 648 21.96 14.84 9.82
N ASP A 649 22.70 13.77 10.07
CA ASP A 649 23.84 13.36 9.24
C ASP A 649 23.45 12.54 8.00
N GLU A 650 24.45 12.23 7.16
CA GLU A 650 24.32 11.42 5.93
C GLU A 650 23.91 9.96 6.21
N GLN A 651 24.09 9.48 7.44
CA GLN A 651 23.71 8.15 7.88
C GLN A 651 22.32 8.13 8.57
N PHE A 652 21.60 9.24 8.61
CA PHE A 652 20.33 9.43 9.33
C PHE A 652 20.43 9.36 10.87
N GLY A 653 21.63 9.55 11.43
CA GLY A 653 21.84 9.89 12.83
C GLY A 653 21.48 11.36 13.09
N TRP A 654 21.19 11.68 14.35
CA TRP A 654 20.85 13.04 14.79
C TRP A 654 21.79 13.55 15.87
N THR A 655 22.08 14.85 15.81
CA THR A 655 22.93 15.57 16.78
C THR A 655 22.26 16.87 17.17
N VAL A 656 22.42 17.29 18.43
CA VAL A 656 21.94 18.59 18.91
C VAL A 656 22.99 19.66 18.62
N ASN A 657 22.58 20.84 18.18
CA ASN A 657 23.51 21.94 17.91
C ASN A 657 24.04 22.57 19.21
N GLU A 658 25.21 23.19 19.14
CA GLU A 658 25.93 23.67 20.33
C GLU A 658 25.15 24.75 21.12
N ALA A 659 24.39 25.60 20.44
CA ALA A 659 23.56 26.61 21.09
C ALA A 659 22.39 25.99 21.87
N ALA A 660 21.75 24.96 21.30
CA ALA A 660 20.69 24.20 21.95
C ALA A 660 21.23 23.36 23.12
N ARG A 661 22.43 22.79 22.99
CA ARG A 661 23.12 22.04 24.05
C ARG A 661 23.44 22.94 25.26
N LEU A 662 24.10 24.07 25.04
CA LEU A 662 24.44 25.03 26.11
C LEU A 662 23.18 25.63 26.78
N ALA A 663 22.11 25.89 26.02
CA ALA A 663 20.85 26.36 26.58
C ALA A 663 20.13 25.28 27.42
N LEU A 664 20.37 23.99 27.15
CA LEU A 664 19.82 22.88 27.90
C LEU A 664 20.63 22.63 29.18
N GLU A 665 21.97 22.65 29.10
CA GLU A 665 22.86 22.59 30.26
C GLU A 665 22.53 23.72 31.27
N ALA A 666 22.32 24.95 30.80
CA ALA A 666 21.90 26.08 31.64
C ALA A 666 20.47 25.96 32.21
N LEU A 667 19.58 25.18 31.57
CA LEU A 667 18.24 24.89 32.10
C LEU A 667 18.31 23.82 33.21
N ASP A 668 19.11 22.78 32.99
CA ASP A 668 19.33 21.70 33.95
C ASP A 668 20.03 22.21 35.23
N GLU A 669 20.93 23.20 35.13
CA GLU A 669 21.49 23.91 36.30
C GLU A 669 20.44 24.75 37.06
N GLN A 670 19.40 25.26 36.39
CA GLN A 670 18.30 26.01 37.03
C GLN A 670 17.20 25.10 37.61
N GLU A 671 16.98 23.90 37.05
CA GLU A 671 16.08 22.89 37.62
C GLU A 671 16.72 22.13 38.82
N GLY A 672 18.03 22.28 39.03
CA GLY A 672 18.81 21.55 40.05
C GLY A 672 19.15 22.32 41.34
N ALA A 673 18.65 23.55 41.53
CA ALA A 673 19.01 24.47 42.62
C ALA A 673 17.85 24.82 43.58
#